data_AF-A0A9D7BD77-F1
#
_entry.id   AF-A0A9D7BD77-F1
#
_cell.length_a   1.000
_cell.length_b   1.000
_cell.length_c   1.000
_cell.angle_alpha   90.00
_cell.angle_beta   90.00
_cell.angle_gamma   90.00
#
_symmetry.space_group_name_H-M   'P 1'
#
loop_
_entity.id
_entity.type
_entity.pdbx_description
1 polymer ?
#
loop_
_entity_poly.entity_id
_entity_poly.type
_entity_poly.pdbx_seq_one_letter_code
_entity_poly.pdbx_strand_id
1 'polypeptide(L)'
;MRTHYRHLLIAAALLLLNAATALGQRRTLYWVGGSGAWSDAAHWSLAERGPGGAGIPGASDDAVLRTQGEAVVEIEGNARCNSLRVDAREGFARFTGAPGNELRVHGDFVLNGSVHWAFDGTVRFSGDGQGREIDARAIPMRGQLRFDGSGSWSIVSDLQLTEGDITWREGTVHAAGALVRARTLCSEGRGAKRLMAGRSVIQLAQAPEQGVMDRVVEQQQAVITVGNEPIRSGLAIPPAGEDRDVAVCATGGGQTPFVATTSALTNYNGVNVSCRGACDATITVNVTGGVGPFTYSWLFGGPNTQTWAGACGGPQIVVVTDEGQGVSCGVPINVTEPSPLGVIFFGAGTPPTCADVCNGSRTALAIGGTGAPTYSWNNGAGTGSSFNQLCAGINTLTITDANFCTFDTTFTFDLQPITPNLTFTDVTCNGVCDGTASVNPTGGTPAISVTWAPPPGAGQGTNNATGLCAGPYSVLLVDANGCDTTINFIINEPPPIVPDPTQTDASCFGACDGTATVNPSGGIGPYSYDWVPPPGGGQGTNAATGLCEGNYTVTITDQATNCTTAQAFTIAAPPEIDVQGTVTPASCSDACDGEISIIISGVLPPFTITWSPNVAGQGTPNATALCPGDYSVTVATPNGCDTTLTFNVPSPPPLNAQLTPVDASCAGVCDGEASVTVSGGTPGYTYLWAPNVNGQGTPNATGLCAGNYTLLVADANGCDTLIAFVINEPPPLVVTPSQTDVTCGSACDGTASVAVSGGAPGYTYLWTPNVTGQGTPNATDLCAGPYSVLITDANGCTITQAFTILDAVPLEVSLQVLPASCPDACDGSAGVFVTGGGTLHVRLAATARWRTGHTECHGPLRTSLHPAHHRCRGLRYAHRLHGARSAADHGGEHRK
;
A
#
# COMPACT_ATOMS: atom_id res chain seq x y z
N MET A 1 -55.58 -6.04 15.90
CA MET A 1 -56.22 -7.17 16.64
C MET A 1 -56.89 -8.23 15.76
N ARG A 2 -57.35 -7.96 14.52
CA ARG A 2 -57.95 -8.99 13.65
C ARG A 2 -56.95 -9.92 12.91
N THR A 3 -55.68 -9.51 12.77
CA THR A 3 -54.63 -10.31 12.11
C THR A 3 -53.96 -11.33 13.03
N HIS A 4 -53.80 -11.02 14.33
CA HIS A 4 -53.25 -11.99 15.29
C HIS A 4 -54.19 -13.15 15.64
N TYR A 5 -55.51 -12.95 15.60
CA TYR A 5 -56.48 -14.03 15.83
C TYR A 5 -56.54 -15.05 14.67
N ARG A 6 -56.29 -14.63 13.41
CA ARG A 6 -56.26 -15.55 12.27
C ARG A 6 -55.04 -16.47 12.28
N HIS A 7 -53.87 -16.00 12.74
CA HIS A 7 -52.69 -16.84 12.85
C HIS A 7 -52.76 -17.81 14.05
N LEU A 8 -53.39 -17.43 15.17
CA LEU A 8 -53.63 -18.37 16.28
C LEU A 8 -54.68 -19.44 15.94
N LEU A 9 -55.73 -19.12 15.19
CA LEU A 9 -56.75 -20.10 14.77
C LEU A 9 -56.24 -21.05 13.69
N ILE A 10 -55.35 -20.62 12.79
CA ILE A 10 -54.72 -21.50 11.78
C ILE A 10 -53.64 -22.38 12.43
N ALA A 11 -52.88 -21.87 13.39
CA ALA A 11 -51.93 -22.67 14.16
C ALA A 11 -52.63 -23.70 15.07
N ALA A 12 -53.74 -23.34 15.72
CA ALA A 12 -54.54 -24.27 16.51
C ALA A 12 -55.29 -25.31 15.65
N ALA A 13 -55.75 -24.93 14.46
CA ALA A 13 -56.37 -25.86 13.52
C ALA A 13 -55.35 -26.83 12.89
N LEU A 14 -54.11 -26.40 12.57
CA LEU A 14 -53.05 -27.31 12.12
C LEU A 14 -52.53 -28.22 13.25
N LEU A 15 -52.47 -27.75 14.50
CA LEU A 15 -52.12 -28.61 15.64
C LEU A 15 -53.21 -29.63 15.95
N LEU A 16 -54.50 -29.30 15.75
CA LEU A 16 -55.61 -30.25 15.93
C LEU A 16 -55.78 -31.21 14.74
N LEU A 17 -55.43 -30.81 13.51
CA LEU A 17 -55.48 -31.68 12.34
C LEU A 17 -54.36 -32.73 12.33
N ASN A 18 -53.18 -32.42 12.89
CA ASN A 18 -52.08 -33.37 13.08
C ASN A 18 -52.22 -34.25 14.33
N ALA A 19 -53.05 -33.87 15.31
CA ALA A 19 -53.32 -34.70 16.49
C ALA A 19 -54.42 -35.75 16.23
N ALA A 20 -55.28 -35.56 15.22
CA ALA A 20 -56.39 -36.48 14.92
C ALA A 20 -56.04 -37.60 13.91
N THR A 21 -54.89 -37.54 13.24
CA THR A 21 -54.43 -38.58 12.29
C THR A 21 -53.38 -39.53 12.87
N ALA A 22 -52.97 -39.34 14.13
CA ALA A 22 -52.01 -40.20 14.84
C ALA A 22 -52.69 -41.32 15.68
N LEU A 23 -53.90 -41.73 15.31
CA LEU A 23 -54.54 -42.94 15.85
C LEU A 23 -54.30 -44.11 14.90
N GLY A 24 -53.34 -44.97 15.25
CA GLY A 24 -53.40 -46.40 14.90
C GLY A 24 -52.70 -46.90 13.64
N GLN A 25 -51.59 -46.31 13.18
CA GLN A 25 -50.72 -47.05 12.24
C GLN A 25 -49.72 -47.93 13.00
N ARG A 26 -49.83 -49.24 12.77
CA ARG A 26 -48.88 -50.25 13.25
C ARG A 26 -47.51 -49.99 12.62
N ARG A 27 -46.49 -49.70 13.43
CA ARG A 27 -45.10 -49.51 12.97
C ARG A 27 -44.26 -50.73 13.30
N THR A 28 -43.22 -50.99 12.52
CA THR A 28 -42.20 -51.98 12.85
C THR A 28 -40.94 -51.24 13.28
N LEU A 29 -40.49 -51.49 14.50
CA LEU A 29 -39.30 -50.88 15.09
C LEU A 29 -38.21 -51.94 15.24
N TYR A 30 -37.04 -51.62 14.69
CA TYR A 30 -35.87 -52.48 14.68
C TYR A 30 -34.91 -52.07 15.79
N TRP A 31 -34.44 -53.05 16.55
CA TRP A 31 -33.39 -52.82 17.54
C TRP A 31 -32.06 -52.50 16.86
N VAL A 32 -31.46 -51.38 17.22
CA VAL A 32 -30.19 -50.89 16.67
C VAL A 32 -29.23 -50.54 17.82
N GLY A 33 -27.94 -50.89 17.69
CA GLY A 33 -26.91 -50.39 18.62
C GLY A 33 -26.50 -51.28 19.80
N GLY A 34 -26.37 -52.59 19.64
CA GLY A 34 -25.73 -53.44 20.67
C GLY A 34 -26.58 -53.63 21.93
N SER A 35 -25.97 -53.50 23.11
CA SER A 35 -26.61 -53.77 24.41
C SER A 35 -27.16 -52.50 25.06
N GLY A 36 -28.37 -52.58 25.66
CA GLY A 36 -28.99 -51.47 26.37
C GLY A 36 -30.45 -51.70 26.79
N ALA A 37 -31.08 -50.64 27.32
CA ALA A 37 -32.43 -50.72 27.88
C ALA A 37 -33.54 -50.61 26.83
N TRP A 38 -34.61 -51.39 26.96
CA TRP A 38 -35.79 -51.37 26.08
C TRP A 38 -36.41 -49.97 25.98
N SER A 39 -36.38 -49.22 27.09
CA SER A 39 -36.92 -47.86 27.19
C SER A 39 -36.03 -46.77 26.59
N ASP A 40 -34.84 -47.08 26.09
CA ASP A 40 -34.02 -46.09 25.41
C ASP A 40 -34.40 -46.00 23.92
N ALA A 41 -34.92 -44.85 23.51
CA ALA A 41 -35.30 -44.59 22.13
C ALA A 41 -34.11 -44.65 21.16
N ALA A 42 -32.87 -44.46 21.63
CA ALA A 42 -31.66 -44.58 20.83
C ALA A 42 -31.43 -46.00 20.32
N HIS A 43 -32.03 -47.01 20.96
CA HIS A 43 -31.93 -48.40 20.50
C HIS A 43 -33.00 -48.81 19.49
N TRP A 44 -33.87 -47.90 19.04
CA TRP A 44 -34.96 -48.21 18.11
C TRP A 44 -34.87 -47.40 16.83
N SER A 45 -35.04 -48.08 15.68
CA SER A 45 -35.05 -47.48 14.35
C SER A 45 -36.27 -47.92 13.52
N LEU A 46 -36.68 -47.10 12.54
CA LEU A 46 -37.74 -47.45 11.57
C LEU A 46 -37.21 -48.33 10.41
N ALA A 47 -35.89 -48.49 10.30
CA ALA A 47 -35.25 -49.32 9.28
C ALA A 47 -34.22 -50.24 9.94
N GLU A 48 -34.03 -51.41 9.36
CA GLU A 48 -32.96 -52.31 9.79
C GLU A 48 -31.61 -51.61 9.67
N ARG A 49 -30.84 -51.59 10.77
CA ARG A 49 -29.53 -50.93 10.87
C ARG A 49 -29.56 -49.41 10.61
N GLY A 50 -30.74 -48.79 10.68
CA GLY A 50 -30.89 -47.35 10.59
C GLY A 50 -30.38 -46.61 11.84
N PRO A 51 -30.35 -45.27 11.80
CA PRO A 51 -30.02 -44.48 12.98
C PRO A 51 -31.07 -44.72 14.09
N GLY A 52 -30.59 -44.77 15.33
CA GLY A 52 -31.42 -44.82 16.53
C GLY A 52 -32.23 -43.55 16.75
N GLY A 53 -33.28 -43.63 17.55
CA GLY A 53 -34.12 -42.48 17.93
C GLY A 53 -35.54 -42.48 17.34
N ALA A 54 -36.01 -43.61 16.79
CA ALA A 54 -37.36 -43.73 16.21
C ALA A 54 -38.51 -43.77 17.24
N GLY A 55 -38.17 -43.77 18.54
CA GLY A 55 -39.11 -43.91 19.65
C GLY A 55 -39.26 -45.35 20.15
N ILE A 56 -39.76 -45.50 21.37
CA ILE A 56 -39.90 -46.79 22.07
C ILE A 56 -41.15 -47.53 21.54
N PRO A 57 -41.10 -48.86 21.30
CA PRO A 57 -42.27 -49.62 20.89
C PRO A 57 -43.45 -49.49 21.86
N GLY A 58 -44.63 -49.21 21.30
CA GLY A 58 -45.91 -49.21 22.00
C GLY A 58 -46.75 -50.45 21.73
N ALA A 59 -47.93 -50.53 22.34
CA ALA A 59 -48.85 -51.67 22.22
C ALA A 59 -49.34 -51.96 20.77
N SER A 60 -49.22 -50.99 19.86
CA SER A 60 -49.57 -51.10 18.44
C SER A 60 -48.37 -51.36 17.54
N ASP A 61 -47.14 -51.33 18.05
CA ASP A 61 -45.91 -51.41 17.25
C ASP A 61 -45.27 -52.80 17.34
N ASP A 62 -44.82 -53.35 16.23
CA ASP A 62 -44.02 -54.57 16.22
C ASP A 62 -42.56 -54.27 16.57
N ALA A 63 -41.97 -55.05 17.46
CA ALA A 63 -40.56 -54.97 17.83
C ALA A 63 -39.79 -56.11 17.14
N VAL A 64 -38.76 -55.77 16.37
CA VAL A 64 -37.93 -56.73 15.64
C VAL A 64 -36.47 -56.59 16.06
N LEU A 65 -35.86 -57.70 16.47
CA LEU A 65 -34.44 -57.78 16.82
C LEU A 65 -33.71 -58.66 15.82
N ARG A 66 -32.87 -58.06 14.98
CA ARG A 66 -31.96 -58.74 14.05
C ARG A 66 -30.53 -58.32 14.37
N THR A 67 -29.78 -59.20 15.03
CA THR A 67 -28.41 -58.89 15.48
C THR A 67 -27.36 -59.66 14.69
N GLN A 68 -26.25 -58.99 14.34
CA GLN A 68 -25.04 -59.59 13.74
C GLN A 68 -23.92 -59.82 14.78
N GLY A 69 -24.17 -59.48 16.05
CA GLY A 69 -23.23 -59.62 17.15
C GLY A 69 -23.97 -59.89 18.47
N GLU A 70 -23.31 -59.71 19.61
CA GLU A 70 -23.98 -59.81 20.92
C GLU A 70 -24.82 -58.56 21.22
N ALA A 71 -26.10 -58.76 21.50
CA ALA A 71 -27.04 -57.73 21.93
C ALA A 71 -27.73 -58.14 23.24
N VAL A 72 -27.47 -57.43 24.33
CA VAL A 72 -28.17 -57.60 25.61
C VAL A 72 -29.28 -56.56 25.71
N VAL A 73 -30.53 -57.01 25.72
CA VAL A 73 -31.72 -56.16 25.87
C VAL A 73 -32.22 -56.23 27.29
N GLU A 74 -32.15 -55.10 27.99
CA GLU A 74 -32.60 -54.95 29.37
C GLU A 74 -34.05 -54.45 29.41
N ILE A 75 -34.95 -55.25 29.96
CA ILE A 75 -36.36 -54.89 30.14
C ILE A 75 -36.50 -54.22 31.51
N GLU A 76 -36.62 -52.90 31.52
CA GLU A 76 -36.84 -52.07 32.71
C GLU A 76 -38.30 -51.60 32.78
N GLY A 77 -38.98 -51.83 33.91
CA GLY A 77 -40.37 -51.39 34.09
C GLY A 77 -41.37 -52.10 33.19
N ASN A 78 -42.12 -51.35 32.37
CA ASN A 78 -43.22 -51.86 31.53
C ASN A 78 -42.92 -51.72 30.04
N ALA A 79 -42.25 -52.71 29.45
CA ALA A 79 -42.07 -52.80 28.00
C ALA A 79 -43.37 -53.25 27.32
N ARG A 80 -43.65 -52.75 26.11
CA ARG A 80 -44.86 -53.11 25.34
C ARG A 80 -44.54 -53.24 23.86
N CYS A 81 -45.21 -54.17 23.20
CA CYS A 81 -45.22 -54.28 21.75
C CYS A 81 -46.54 -54.92 21.29
N ASN A 82 -46.89 -54.70 20.03
CA ASN A 82 -47.81 -55.58 19.32
C ASN A 82 -47.15 -56.95 19.18
N SER A 83 -46.28 -57.20 18.20
CA SER A 83 -45.55 -58.48 18.09
C SER A 83 -44.08 -58.33 18.45
N LEU A 84 -43.47 -59.34 19.07
CA LEU A 84 -42.03 -59.44 19.28
C LEU A 84 -41.45 -60.53 18.37
N ARG A 85 -40.51 -60.15 17.50
CA ARG A 85 -39.80 -61.10 16.63
C ARG A 85 -38.29 -60.95 16.81
N VAL A 86 -37.64 -62.00 17.28
CA VAL A 86 -36.20 -62.07 17.47
C VAL A 86 -35.62 -63.04 16.45
N ASP A 87 -34.68 -62.58 15.64
CA ASP A 87 -33.98 -63.37 14.63
C ASP A 87 -32.47 -63.16 14.78
N ALA A 88 -31.87 -63.97 15.65
CA ALA A 88 -30.46 -63.97 16.00
C ALA A 88 -29.69 -65.09 15.25
N ARG A 89 -29.93 -65.25 13.94
CA ARG A 89 -29.23 -66.27 13.11
C ARG A 89 -27.79 -65.88 12.79
N GLU A 90 -27.50 -64.58 12.72
CA GLU A 90 -26.17 -64.03 12.42
C GLU A 90 -25.45 -63.47 13.65
N GLY A 91 -26.02 -63.64 14.86
CA GLY A 91 -25.50 -63.06 16.10
C GLY A 91 -26.05 -63.74 17.34
N PHE A 92 -26.07 -63.04 18.48
CA PHE A 92 -26.57 -63.55 19.75
C PHE A 92 -27.42 -62.49 20.47
N ALA A 93 -28.64 -62.84 20.87
CA ALA A 93 -29.54 -61.93 21.59
C ALA A 93 -29.81 -62.43 23.01
N ARG A 94 -29.56 -61.59 24.02
CA ARG A 94 -29.81 -61.90 25.43
C ARG A 94 -30.84 -60.95 26.02
N PHE A 95 -31.92 -61.48 26.59
CA PHE A 95 -32.90 -60.67 27.32
C PHE A 95 -32.65 -60.74 28.81
N THR A 96 -32.73 -59.61 29.51
CA THR A 96 -32.53 -59.51 30.97
C THR A 96 -33.57 -58.58 31.59
N GLY A 97 -33.73 -58.65 32.91
CA GLY A 97 -34.61 -57.74 33.67
C GLY A 97 -35.10 -58.38 34.96
N ALA A 98 -35.43 -57.54 35.94
CA ALA A 98 -35.77 -57.96 37.30
C ALA A 98 -37.20 -58.56 37.40
N PRO A 99 -37.50 -59.36 38.44
CA PRO A 99 -38.81 -60.01 38.62
C PRO A 99 -40.04 -59.08 38.65
N GLY A 100 -39.85 -57.79 38.98
CA GLY A 100 -40.93 -56.79 39.00
C GLY A 100 -41.24 -56.14 37.65
N ASN A 101 -40.44 -56.44 36.61
CA ASN A 101 -40.59 -55.84 35.29
C ASN A 101 -41.56 -56.67 34.42
N GLU A 102 -42.21 -56.02 33.47
CA GLU A 102 -43.22 -56.60 32.59
C GLU A 102 -42.89 -56.34 31.11
N LEU A 103 -42.98 -57.38 30.29
CA LEU A 103 -43.03 -57.29 28.84
C LEU A 103 -44.43 -57.65 28.35
N ARG A 104 -45.18 -56.67 27.84
CA ARG A 104 -46.53 -56.87 27.34
C ARG A 104 -46.56 -57.05 25.83
N VAL A 105 -47.01 -58.21 25.38
CA VAL A 105 -47.11 -58.59 23.96
C VAL A 105 -48.58 -58.72 23.59
N HIS A 106 -49.03 -57.98 22.58
CA HIS A 106 -50.41 -58.08 22.10
C HIS A 106 -50.57 -59.07 20.94
N GLY A 107 -49.54 -59.31 20.14
CA GLY A 107 -49.50 -60.06 18.89
C GLY A 107 -48.69 -61.36 18.99
N ASP A 108 -47.85 -61.62 17.99
CA ASP A 108 -46.99 -62.81 17.94
C ASP A 108 -45.77 -62.67 18.84
N PHE A 109 -45.28 -63.79 19.36
CA PHE A 109 -44.02 -63.91 20.07
C PHE A 109 -43.17 -65.00 19.41
N VAL A 110 -42.11 -64.58 18.71
CA VAL A 110 -41.28 -65.48 17.90
C VAL A 110 -39.82 -65.30 18.27
N LEU A 111 -39.18 -66.39 18.66
CA LEU A 111 -37.75 -66.46 18.95
C LEU A 111 -37.06 -67.40 17.95
N ASN A 112 -36.00 -66.93 17.31
CA ASN A 112 -35.29 -67.67 16.28
C ASN A 112 -33.79 -67.33 16.30
N GLY A 113 -32.95 -68.32 16.02
CA GLY A 113 -31.49 -68.21 16.11
C GLY A 113 -30.96 -68.32 17.56
N SER A 114 -29.77 -67.78 17.81
CA SER A 114 -29.07 -67.88 19.09
C SER A 114 -29.62 -66.86 20.11
N VAL A 115 -30.69 -67.23 20.81
CA VAL A 115 -31.34 -66.38 21.82
C VAL A 115 -31.16 -66.96 23.23
N HIS A 116 -30.76 -66.14 24.18
CA HIS A 116 -30.65 -66.48 25.60
C HIS A 116 -31.64 -65.64 26.42
N TRP A 117 -32.69 -66.28 26.95
CA TRP A 117 -33.75 -65.60 27.70
C TRP A 117 -33.51 -65.64 29.21
N ALA A 118 -32.86 -64.60 29.75
CA ALA A 118 -32.55 -64.43 31.17
C ALA A 118 -33.40 -63.33 31.85
N PHE A 119 -34.56 -63.01 31.28
CA PHE A 119 -35.52 -62.06 31.86
C PHE A 119 -36.34 -62.75 32.96
N ASP A 120 -36.19 -62.31 34.21
CA ASP A 120 -36.84 -62.93 35.38
C ASP A 120 -38.24 -62.34 35.67
N GLY A 121 -38.71 -61.37 34.88
CA GLY A 121 -40.00 -60.70 35.02
C GLY A 121 -41.19 -61.44 34.41
N THR A 122 -42.29 -60.72 34.15
CA THR A 122 -43.52 -61.30 33.57
C THR A 122 -43.64 -60.97 32.08
N VAL A 123 -43.78 -61.98 31.23
CA VAL A 123 -44.24 -61.80 29.84
C VAL A 123 -45.77 -61.91 29.81
N ARG A 124 -46.43 -60.78 29.52
CA ARG A 124 -47.89 -60.66 29.54
C ARG A 124 -48.46 -60.64 28.12
N PHE A 125 -49.24 -61.65 27.79
CA PHE A 125 -50.03 -61.71 26.56
C PHE A 125 -51.41 -61.07 26.77
N SER A 126 -51.66 -59.91 26.18
CA SER A 126 -52.84 -59.09 26.49
C SER A 126 -53.64 -58.60 25.29
N GLY A 127 -53.49 -59.22 24.12
CA GLY A 127 -54.26 -58.85 22.93
C GLY A 127 -55.61 -59.56 22.82
N ASP A 128 -56.45 -59.10 21.89
CA ASP A 128 -57.83 -59.55 21.64
C ASP A 128 -58.03 -60.34 20.32
N GLY A 129 -57.10 -60.23 19.37
CA GLY A 129 -57.06 -61.01 18.12
C GLY A 129 -56.90 -62.52 18.28
N GLN A 130 -57.26 -63.26 17.23
CA GLN A 130 -57.29 -64.73 17.20
C GLN A 130 -56.13 -65.30 16.36
N GLY A 131 -55.64 -66.50 16.72
CA GLY A 131 -54.66 -67.25 15.93
C GLY A 131 -53.24 -66.68 15.96
N ARG A 132 -52.85 -66.00 17.04
CA ARG A 132 -51.48 -65.49 17.23
C ARG A 132 -50.53 -66.60 17.61
N GLU A 133 -49.24 -66.43 17.36
CA GLU A 133 -48.27 -67.51 17.59
C GLU A 133 -47.33 -67.22 18.75
N ILE A 134 -47.01 -68.28 19.49
CA ILE A 134 -45.91 -68.36 20.45
C ILE A 134 -44.97 -69.43 19.91
N ASP A 135 -43.88 -68.99 19.26
CA ASP A 135 -42.80 -69.83 18.75
C ASP A 135 -41.54 -69.60 19.60
N ALA A 136 -41.37 -70.43 20.64
CA ALA A 136 -40.26 -70.33 21.60
C ALA A 136 -39.08 -71.27 21.29
N ARG A 137 -39.27 -72.24 20.38
CA ARG A 137 -38.24 -73.15 19.83
C ARG A 137 -37.38 -73.86 20.88
N ALA A 138 -38.00 -74.29 21.98
CA ALA A 138 -37.33 -74.91 23.12
C ALA A 138 -36.27 -74.04 23.80
N ILE A 139 -36.22 -72.73 23.54
CA ILE A 139 -35.29 -71.82 24.22
C ILE A 139 -35.69 -71.77 25.70
N PRO A 140 -34.78 -72.08 26.65
CA PRO A 140 -35.07 -71.97 28.07
C PRO A 140 -35.34 -70.51 28.46
N MET A 141 -36.52 -70.26 29.00
CA MET A 141 -36.98 -68.94 29.43
C MET A 141 -37.05 -68.87 30.95
N ARG A 142 -36.44 -67.84 31.53
CA ARG A 142 -36.72 -67.41 32.91
C ARG A 142 -37.97 -66.51 32.95
N GLY A 143 -38.43 -66.23 34.17
CA GLY A 143 -39.63 -65.41 34.40
C GLY A 143 -40.93 -66.18 34.21
N GLN A 144 -42.06 -65.48 34.32
CA GLN A 144 -43.41 -66.05 34.28
C GLN A 144 -44.16 -65.64 33.03
N LEU A 145 -45.12 -66.45 32.59
CA LEU A 145 -46.03 -66.11 31.50
C LEU A 145 -47.43 -65.81 32.04
N ARG A 146 -48.07 -64.79 31.50
CA ARG A 146 -49.41 -64.40 31.91
C ARG A 146 -50.29 -64.07 30.72
N PHE A 147 -51.49 -64.66 30.67
CA PHE A 147 -52.49 -64.42 29.63
C PHE A 147 -53.64 -63.59 30.18
N ASP A 148 -53.77 -62.34 29.76
CA ASP A 148 -54.82 -61.42 30.23
C ASP A 148 -55.71 -60.85 29.11
N GLY A 149 -55.45 -61.19 27.85
CA GLY A 149 -56.24 -60.74 26.72
C GLY A 149 -57.34 -61.73 26.35
N SER A 150 -58.43 -61.26 25.76
CA SER A 150 -59.54 -62.10 25.29
C SER A 150 -59.25 -62.89 23.99
N GLY A 151 -58.06 -62.70 23.41
CA GLY A 151 -57.61 -63.34 22.16
C GLY A 151 -57.25 -64.81 22.27
N SER A 152 -56.71 -65.36 21.17
CA SER A 152 -56.15 -66.71 21.15
C SER A 152 -54.69 -66.79 20.66
N TRP A 153 -53.91 -67.65 21.33
CA TRP A 153 -52.51 -67.92 21.03
C TRP A 153 -52.25 -69.41 20.82
N SER A 154 -51.49 -69.76 19.79
CA SER A 154 -51.02 -71.11 19.51
C SER A 154 -49.55 -71.24 19.87
N ILE A 155 -49.22 -72.16 20.78
CA ILE A 155 -47.84 -72.59 21.03
C ILE A 155 -47.49 -73.58 19.92
N VAL A 156 -46.68 -73.11 18.98
CA VAL A 156 -46.35 -73.84 17.74
C VAL A 156 -45.01 -74.59 17.82
N SER A 157 -44.26 -74.38 18.90
CA SER A 157 -43.02 -75.10 19.22
C SER A 157 -42.85 -75.27 20.73
N ASP A 158 -41.92 -76.12 21.14
CA ASP A 158 -41.67 -76.41 22.56
C ASP A 158 -41.43 -75.14 23.37
N LEU A 159 -42.12 -75.02 24.50
CA LEU A 159 -42.05 -73.89 25.42
C LEU A 159 -41.45 -74.37 26.75
N GLN A 160 -40.33 -73.78 27.18
CA GLN A 160 -39.63 -74.23 28.39
C GLN A 160 -39.39 -73.09 29.38
N LEU A 161 -40.19 -73.02 30.44
CA LEU A 161 -39.94 -72.11 31.56
C LEU A 161 -39.07 -72.81 32.62
N THR A 162 -37.97 -72.15 33.02
CA THR A 162 -36.97 -72.77 33.91
C THR A 162 -37.44 -72.86 35.36
N GLU A 163 -38.25 -71.89 35.84
CA GLU A 163 -38.90 -71.91 37.17
C GLU A 163 -40.21 -71.07 37.20
N GLY A 164 -40.76 -70.76 36.02
CA GLY A 164 -41.86 -69.81 35.83
C GLY A 164 -43.25 -70.44 35.89
N ASP A 165 -44.20 -69.71 36.47
CA ASP A 165 -45.62 -70.08 36.43
C ASP A 165 -46.27 -69.61 35.12
N ILE A 166 -47.31 -70.32 34.69
CA ILE A 166 -48.21 -69.83 33.65
C ILE A 166 -49.56 -69.47 34.27
N THR A 167 -49.93 -68.21 34.18
CA THR A 167 -51.15 -67.67 34.80
C THR A 167 -52.15 -67.25 33.74
N TRP A 168 -53.37 -67.78 33.81
CA TRP A 168 -54.48 -67.35 32.96
C TRP A 168 -55.39 -66.39 33.71
N ARG A 169 -55.74 -65.28 33.07
CA ARG A 169 -56.82 -64.37 33.49
C ARG A 169 -57.95 -64.32 32.48
N GLU A 170 -57.64 -64.37 31.19
CA GLU A 170 -58.59 -64.43 30.08
C GLU A 170 -57.89 -65.00 28.83
N GLY A 171 -58.67 -65.47 27.84
CA GLY A 171 -58.18 -65.88 26.52
C GLY A 171 -58.07 -67.39 26.31
N THR A 172 -57.76 -67.78 25.07
CA THR A 172 -57.58 -69.19 24.66
C THR A 172 -56.12 -69.47 24.27
N VAL A 173 -55.55 -70.57 24.74
CA VAL A 173 -54.22 -71.05 24.33
C VAL A 173 -54.33 -72.42 23.70
N HIS A 174 -53.71 -72.64 22.54
CA HIS A 174 -53.65 -73.93 21.85
C HIS A 174 -52.22 -74.47 21.86
N ALA A 175 -51.94 -75.56 22.55
CA ALA A 175 -50.64 -76.22 22.50
C ALA A 175 -50.64 -77.22 21.34
N ALA A 176 -50.07 -76.84 20.20
CA ALA A 176 -50.21 -77.52 18.91
C ALA A 176 -49.29 -78.75 18.76
N GLY A 177 -49.29 -79.66 19.74
CA GLY A 177 -48.40 -80.82 19.81
C GLY A 177 -47.05 -80.55 20.50
N ALA A 178 -46.82 -79.32 20.97
CA ALA A 178 -45.60 -78.89 21.64
C ALA A 178 -45.44 -79.47 23.06
N LEU A 179 -44.20 -79.64 23.50
CA LEU A 179 -43.87 -79.85 24.92
C LEU A 179 -43.91 -78.50 25.65
N VAL A 180 -44.74 -78.37 26.68
CA VAL A 180 -44.82 -77.18 27.53
C VAL A 180 -44.29 -77.50 28.93
N ARG A 181 -43.18 -76.88 29.32
CA ARG A 181 -42.60 -76.99 30.67
C ARG A 181 -42.81 -75.71 31.46
N ALA A 182 -43.32 -75.85 32.68
CA ALA A 182 -43.55 -74.75 33.61
C ALA A 182 -43.40 -75.19 35.06
N ARG A 183 -43.35 -74.25 36.00
CA ARG A 183 -43.38 -74.56 37.43
C ARG A 183 -44.79 -75.01 37.85
N THR A 184 -45.81 -74.17 37.65
CA THR A 184 -47.22 -74.56 37.86
C THR A 184 -48.15 -73.79 36.92
N LEU A 185 -49.45 -74.12 36.95
CA LEU A 185 -50.52 -73.40 36.25
C LEU A 185 -51.44 -72.72 37.27
N CYS A 186 -51.70 -71.43 37.05
CA CYS A 186 -52.52 -70.59 37.93
C CYS A 186 -53.69 -69.97 37.15
N SER A 187 -54.80 -69.63 37.84
CA SER A 187 -55.94 -68.96 37.20
C SER A 187 -56.45 -67.81 38.07
N GLU A 188 -56.41 -66.60 37.54
CA GLU A 188 -56.87 -65.38 38.21
C GLU A 188 -58.11 -64.77 37.52
N GLY A 189 -58.93 -63.99 38.24
CA GLY A 189 -60.03 -63.23 37.64
C GLY A 189 -61.19 -64.06 37.04
N ARG A 190 -62.21 -63.36 36.49
CA ARG A 190 -63.47 -63.98 36.02
C ARG A 190 -63.61 -64.11 34.50
N GLY A 191 -62.61 -63.72 33.71
CA GLY A 191 -62.63 -63.85 32.25
C GLY A 191 -62.69 -65.31 31.78
N ALA A 192 -63.20 -65.55 30.57
CA ALA A 192 -63.21 -66.87 29.93
C ALA A 192 -61.76 -67.31 29.63
N LYS A 193 -61.41 -68.52 30.04
CA LYS A 193 -60.05 -69.06 29.93
C LYS A 193 -60.11 -70.47 29.36
N ARG A 194 -59.32 -70.76 28.34
CA ARG A 194 -59.27 -72.11 27.74
C ARG A 194 -57.85 -72.49 27.31
N LEU A 195 -57.43 -73.70 27.62
CA LEU A 195 -56.20 -74.34 27.15
C LEU A 195 -56.60 -75.60 26.38
N MET A 196 -56.46 -75.53 25.05
CA MET A 196 -56.65 -76.64 24.13
C MET A 196 -55.28 -77.29 23.94
N ALA A 197 -54.99 -78.42 24.57
CA ALA A 197 -53.64 -78.99 24.49
C ALA A 197 -53.52 -80.20 23.54
N GLY A 198 -54.62 -80.78 23.05
CA GLY A 198 -54.54 -81.91 22.10
C GLY A 198 -53.58 -83.00 22.60
N ARG A 199 -52.76 -83.61 21.72
CA ARG A 199 -51.73 -84.61 22.08
C ARG A 199 -50.45 -84.02 22.72
N SER A 200 -50.44 -82.75 23.11
CA SER A 200 -49.30 -82.11 23.76
C SER A 200 -49.01 -82.67 25.14
N VAL A 201 -47.74 -82.57 25.54
CA VAL A 201 -47.29 -82.91 26.88
C VAL A 201 -47.05 -81.61 27.64
N ILE A 202 -47.75 -81.42 28.76
CA ILE A 202 -47.52 -80.31 29.69
C ILE A 202 -46.83 -80.89 30.92
N GLN A 203 -45.61 -80.47 31.19
CA GLN A 203 -44.79 -80.96 32.30
C GLN A 203 -44.60 -79.84 33.33
N LEU A 204 -45.14 -80.04 34.51
CA LEU A 204 -45.12 -79.07 35.61
C LEU A 204 -44.13 -79.51 36.68
N ALA A 205 -43.42 -78.58 37.29
CA ALA A 205 -42.56 -78.89 38.45
C ALA A 205 -43.38 -79.07 39.75
N GLN A 206 -44.53 -78.41 39.85
CA GLN A 206 -45.44 -78.40 40.99
C GLN A 206 -46.89 -78.62 40.53
N ALA A 207 -47.74 -79.06 41.46
CA ALA A 207 -49.16 -79.23 41.16
C ALA A 207 -49.83 -77.88 40.80
N PRO A 208 -50.78 -77.86 39.84
CA PRO A 208 -51.60 -76.70 39.51
C PRO A 208 -52.36 -76.14 40.71
N GLU A 209 -52.68 -74.85 40.67
CA GLU A 209 -53.59 -74.23 41.64
C GLU A 209 -54.98 -74.90 41.63
N GLN A 210 -55.63 -74.97 42.79
CA GLN A 210 -56.86 -75.73 42.98
C GLN A 210 -57.99 -75.29 42.03
N GLY A 211 -58.47 -76.23 41.21
CA GLY A 211 -59.56 -76.00 40.26
C GLY A 211 -59.17 -75.28 38.97
N VAL A 212 -57.86 -75.06 38.70
CA VAL A 212 -57.40 -74.57 37.38
C VAL A 212 -57.69 -75.59 36.28
N MET A 213 -57.52 -76.87 36.60
CA MET A 213 -57.70 -77.98 35.64
C MET A 213 -59.11 -78.07 35.06
N ASP A 214 -60.14 -77.70 35.82
CA ASP A 214 -61.53 -77.71 35.32
C ASP A 214 -61.96 -76.34 34.77
N ARG A 215 -61.26 -75.26 35.15
CA ARG A 215 -61.58 -73.88 34.74
C ARG A 215 -60.87 -73.42 33.48
N VAL A 216 -59.75 -74.04 33.14
CA VAL A 216 -58.87 -73.61 32.04
C VAL A 216 -58.63 -74.74 31.04
N VAL A 217 -58.37 -75.98 31.45
CA VAL A 217 -57.95 -77.05 30.53
C VAL A 217 -59.14 -77.78 29.89
N GLU A 218 -59.09 -78.00 28.57
CA GLU A 218 -60.09 -78.81 27.86
C GLU A 218 -59.93 -80.30 28.19
N GLN A 219 -61.02 -80.94 28.62
CA GLN A 219 -60.98 -82.32 29.11
C GLN A 219 -60.85 -83.32 27.94
N GLN A 220 -59.97 -84.32 28.12
CA GLN A 220 -59.84 -85.59 27.36
C GLN A 220 -58.78 -85.74 26.24
N GLN A 221 -57.83 -84.82 26.03
CA GLN A 221 -56.77 -85.09 25.03
C GLN A 221 -55.32 -84.82 25.46
N ALA A 222 -55.06 -83.98 26.46
CA ALA A 222 -53.70 -83.57 26.86
C ALA A 222 -53.09 -84.42 27.99
N VAL A 223 -51.79 -84.70 27.90
CA VAL A 223 -51.02 -85.38 28.95
C VAL A 223 -50.36 -84.32 29.82
N ILE A 224 -50.88 -84.12 31.04
CA ILE A 224 -50.31 -83.19 32.02
C ILE A 224 -49.63 -83.97 33.13
N THR A 225 -48.34 -83.70 33.37
CA THR A 225 -47.49 -84.36 34.36
C THR A 225 -46.97 -83.37 35.40
N VAL A 226 -46.75 -83.83 36.64
CA VAL A 226 -45.99 -83.11 37.69
C VAL A 226 -44.73 -83.90 37.99
N GLY A 227 -43.55 -83.30 37.81
CA GLY A 227 -42.28 -84.01 37.76
C GLY A 227 -42.22 -84.87 36.50
N ASN A 228 -42.80 -86.08 36.56
CA ASN A 228 -43.04 -87.00 35.44
C ASN A 228 -44.33 -87.82 35.63
N GLU A 229 -45.12 -87.55 36.67
CA GLU A 229 -46.32 -88.32 37.02
C GLU A 229 -47.59 -87.63 36.48
N PRO A 230 -48.49 -88.33 35.78
CA PRO A 230 -49.71 -87.72 35.25
C PRO A 230 -50.68 -87.31 36.37
N ILE A 231 -51.28 -86.11 36.24
CA ILE A 231 -52.21 -85.54 37.25
C ILE A 231 -53.57 -86.29 37.28
N ARG A 232 -53.91 -87.02 36.21
CA ARG A 232 -55.09 -87.91 36.15
C ARG A 232 -54.63 -89.32 35.80
N SER A 233 -54.91 -90.29 36.66
CA SER A 233 -54.55 -91.70 36.43
C SER A 233 -55.40 -92.30 35.30
N GLY A 234 -54.77 -92.77 34.21
CA GLY A 234 -55.44 -93.53 33.15
C GLY A 234 -55.01 -93.23 31.71
N LEU A 235 -54.17 -92.22 31.47
CA LEU A 235 -53.62 -91.91 30.14
C LEU A 235 -52.20 -92.45 30.01
N ALA A 236 -51.96 -93.34 29.04
CA ALA A 236 -50.62 -93.85 28.74
C ALA A 236 -49.75 -92.74 28.11
N ILE A 237 -48.49 -92.63 28.54
CA ILE A 237 -47.50 -91.73 27.95
C ILE A 237 -47.10 -92.33 26.59
N PRO A 238 -47.38 -91.69 25.44
CA PRO A 238 -46.96 -92.24 24.16
C PRO A 238 -45.43 -92.18 24.00
N PRO A 239 -44.78 -93.24 23.49
CA PRO A 239 -43.34 -93.19 23.18
C PRO A 239 -43.07 -92.22 22.04
N ALA A 240 -41.93 -91.53 22.10
CA ALA A 240 -41.46 -90.66 21.03
C ALA A 240 -40.90 -91.53 19.88
N GLY A 241 -41.60 -91.59 18.73
CA GLY A 241 -41.14 -92.35 17.57
C GLY A 241 -42.18 -92.50 16.45
N GLU A 242 -41.67 -92.64 15.22
CA GLU A 242 -42.27 -92.43 13.88
C GLU A 242 -43.39 -93.38 13.42
N ASP A 243 -44.04 -94.15 14.28
CA ASP A 243 -45.01 -95.18 13.85
C ASP A 243 -46.47 -94.69 13.98
N ARG A 244 -46.89 -93.74 13.12
CA ARG A 244 -48.25 -93.15 13.11
C ARG A 244 -48.98 -93.17 11.75
N ASP A 245 -48.51 -93.92 10.76
CA ASP A 245 -48.93 -93.72 9.35
C ASP A 245 -49.96 -94.74 8.81
N VAL A 246 -50.76 -95.38 9.68
CA VAL A 246 -51.97 -96.09 9.22
C VAL A 246 -53.17 -95.61 10.03
N ALA A 247 -53.97 -94.75 9.42
CA ALA A 247 -55.25 -94.34 10.00
C ALA A 247 -56.31 -95.40 9.67
N VAL A 248 -56.55 -96.32 10.60
CA VAL A 248 -57.79 -97.11 10.61
C VAL A 248 -58.87 -96.27 11.29
N CYS A 249 -59.84 -95.83 10.51
CA CYS A 249 -60.89 -94.94 10.96
C CYS A 249 -62.07 -95.81 11.41
N ALA A 250 -62.18 -96.05 12.72
CA ALA A 250 -63.19 -96.92 13.31
C ALA A 250 -63.90 -96.22 14.48
N THR A 251 -65.24 -96.28 14.51
CA THR A 251 -66.05 -95.81 15.63
C THR A 251 -67.31 -96.68 15.80
N GLY A 252 -67.57 -97.13 17.03
CA GLY A 252 -68.90 -97.49 17.57
C GLY A 252 -69.77 -98.57 16.89
N GLY A 253 -70.75 -99.11 17.61
CA GLY A 253 -71.71 -100.07 17.04
C GLY A 253 -72.62 -99.42 15.99
N GLY A 254 -72.47 -99.81 14.72
CA GLY A 254 -73.34 -99.39 13.61
C GLY A 254 -72.67 -98.75 12.39
N GLN A 255 -71.35 -98.52 12.40
CA GLN A 255 -70.60 -97.92 11.28
C GLN A 255 -69.59 -98.92 10.67
N THR A 256 -69.20 -98.73 9.40
CA THR A 256 -68.25 -99.59 8.67
C THR A 256 -66.86 -98.94 8.63
N PRO A 257 -65.80 -99.60 9.13
CA PRO A 257 -64.46 -99.01 9.15
C PRO A 257 -63.89 -98.79 7.74
N PHE A 258 -63.10 -97.73 7.56
CA PHE A 258 -62.32 -97.46 6.35
C PHE A 258 -60.85 -97.21 6.70
N VAL A 259 -59.97 -97.48 5.74
CA VAL A 259 -58.52 -97.27 5.87
C VAL A 259 -58.10 -96.23 4.86
N ALA A 260 -57.39 -95.20 5.32
CA ALA A 260 -56.77 -94.20 4.47
C ALA A 260 -55.24 -94.28 4.61
N THR A 261 -54.56 -94.34 3.46
CA THR A 261 -53.09 -94.39 3.36
C THR A 261 -52.60 -93.26 2.46
N THR A 262 -51.39 -92.78 2.72
CA THR A 262 -50.74 -91.68 2.00
C THR A 262 -49.48 -92.21 1.31
N SER A 263 -49.18 -91.72 0.12
CA SER A 263 -47.93 -92.01 -0.59
C SER A 263 -47.42 -90.75 -1.30
N ALA A 264 -46.10 -90.57 -1.36
CA ALA A 264 -45.46 -89.44 -2.05
C ALA A 264 -44.61 -89.93 -3.21
N LEU A 265 -44.67 -89.24 -4.35
CA LEU A 265 -43.84 -89.51 -5.51
C LEU A 265 -42.37 -89.14 -5.22
N THR A 266 -41.43 -90.00 -5.63
CA THR A 266 -39.98 -89.75 -5.56
C THR A 266 -39.41 -89.51 -6.95
N ASN A 267 -39.19 -88.25 -7.32
CA ASN A 267 -38.76 -87.84 -8.66
C ASN A 267 -37.50 -86.96 -8.67
N TYR A 268 -36.88 -86.73 -7.51
CA TYR A 268 -35.71 -85.84 -7.35
C TYR A 268 -34.50 -86.59 -6.79
N ASN A 269 -34.02 -87.61 -7.52
CA ASN A 269 -32.89 -88.46 -7.10
C ASN A 269 -33.09 -89.17 -5.74
N GLY A 270 -34.32 -89.63 -5.48
CA GLY A 270 -34.66 -90.47 -4.31
C GLY A 270 -35.29 -89.72 -3.14
N VAL A 271 -35.44 -88.38 -3.22
CA VAL A 271 -36.22 -87.55 -2.28
C VAL A 271 -37.52 -87.06 -2.92
N ASN A 272 -38.45 -86.57 -2.09
CA ASN A 272 -39.80 -86.17 -2.53
C ASN A 272 -39.89 -84.73 -3.05
N VAL A 273 -39.01 -83.84 -2.61
CA VAL A 273 -38.93 -82.45 -3.09
C VAL A 273 -37.59 -82.18 -3.77
N SER A 274 -37.55 -81.23 -4.71
CA SER A 274 -36.34 -80.89 -5.47
C SER A 274 -35.22 -80.39 -4.58
N CYS A 275 -35.54 -79.43 -3.71
CA CYS A 275 -34.62 -78.75 -2.81
C CYS A 275 -35.19 -78.70 -1.38
N ARG A 276 -34.31 -78.53 -0.39
CA ARG A 276 -34.75 -78.31 0.98
C ARG A 276 -35.62 -77.05 1.07
N GLY A 277 -36.84 -77.16 1.57
CA GLY A 277 -37.83 -76.09 1.63
C GLY A 277 -38.62 -75.87 0.34
N ALA A 278 -38.42 -76.69 -0.70
CA ALA A 278 -39.25 -76.64 -1.91
C ALA A 278 -40.63 -77.28 -1.65
N CYS A 279 -41.64 -76.82 -2.38
CA CYS A 279 -43.02 -77.27 -2.30
C CYS A 279 -43.50 -77.85 -3.62
N ASP A 280 -42.81 -78.88 -4.09
CA ASP A 280 -43.05 -79.53 -5.37
C ASP A 280 -43.24 -81.05 -5.27
N ALA A 281 -43.38 -81.57 -4.04
CA ALA A 281 -43.76 -82.97 -3.85
C ALA A 281 -45.19 -83.22 -4.31
N THR A 282 -45.44 -84.42 -4.83
CA THR A 282 -46.80 -84.89 -5.13
C THR A 282 -47.19 -85.98 -4.15
N ILE A 283 -48.24 -85.73 -3.36
CA ILE A 283 -48.80 -86.68 -2.40
C ILE A 283 -50.16 -87.16 -2.90
N THR A 284 -50.43 -88.47 -2.78
CA THR A 284 -51.72 -89.07 -3.11
C THR A 284 -52.25 -89.86 -1.92
N VAL A 285 -53.54 -89.66 -1.61
CA VAL A 285 -54.27 -90.40 -0.58
C VAL A 285 -55.05 -91.54 -1.22
N ASN A 286 -54.89 -92.76 -0.72
CA ASN A 286 -55.64 -93.93 -1.15
C ASN A 286 -56.55 -94.40 -0.02
N VAL A 287 -57.85 -94.47 -0.30
CA VAL A 287 -58.88 -94.91 0.66
C VAL A 287 -59.46 -96.25 0.22
N THR A 288 -59.57 -97.19 1.16
CA THR A 288 -60.18 -98.51 0.96
C THR A 288 -61.16 -98.84 2.08
N GLY A 289 -62.39 -99.27 1.75
CA GLY A 289 -63.51 -99.46 2.71
C GLY A 289 -64.43 -98.24 2.80
N GLY A 290 -65.36 -98.22 3.76
CA GLY A 290 -66.32 -97.11 3.97
C GLY A 290 -67.55 -97.11 3.03
N VAL A 291 -68.40 -96.09 3.16
CA VAL A 291 -69.63 -95.92 2.36
C VAL A 291 -69.48 -94.81 1.32
N GLY A 292 -68.76 -93.73 1.67
CA GLY A 292 -68.56 -92.58 0.81
C GLY A 292 -69.82 -91.70 0.63
N PRO A 293 -69.71 -90.52 0.00
CA PRO A 293 -68.52 -89.92 -0.60
C PRO A 293 -67.47 -89.46 0.44
N PHE A 294 -66.20 -89.40 0.03
CA PHE A 294 -65.09 -88.96 0.87
C PHE A 294 -64.65 -87.54 0.55
N THR A 295 -64.41 -86.73 1.59
CA THR A 295 -63.81 -85.40 1.48
C THR A 295 -62.44 -85.35 2.14
N TYR A 296 -61.57 -84.46 1.63
CA TYR A 296 -60.18 -84.32 2.04
C TYR A 296 -59.94 -82.89 2.51
N SER A 297 -59.29 -82.73 3.66
CA SER A 297 -58.90 -81.43 4.18
C SER A 297 -57.47 -81.48 4.72
N TRP A 298 -56.56 -80.75 4.11
CA TRP A 298 -55.15 -80.72 4.52
C TRP A 298 -54.93 -79.61 5.52
N LEU A 299 -54.36 -79.96 6.68
CA LEU A 299 -54.24 -79.03 7.81
C LEU A 299 -53.18 -77.93 7.59
N PHE A 300 -52.29 -78.08 6.61
CA PHE A 300 -51.20 -77.15 6.32
C PHE A 300 -51.37 -76.41 4.97
N GLY A 301 -52.62 -76.16 4.56
CA GLY A 301 -52.92 -75.32 3.39
C GLY A 301 -52.96 -76.05 2.04
N GLY A 302 -53.00 -77.38 2.05
CA GLY A 302 -53.17 -78.19 0.83
C GLY A 302 -54.58 -78.10 0.23
N PRO A 303 -54.76 -78.54 -1.02
CA PRO A 303 -56.04 -78.49 -1.71
C PRO A 303 -57.03 -79.50 -1.11
N ASN A 304 -58.34 -79.22 -1.11
CA ASN A 304 -59.36 -80.15 -0.61
C ASN A 304 -59.62 -81.34 -1.57
N THR A 305 -58.56 -81.94 -2.10
CA THR A 305 -58.56 -83.02 -3.09
C THR A 305 -57.73 -84.20 -2.61
N GLN A 306 -57.98 -85.36 -3.21
CA GLN A 306 -57.30 -86.62 -2.91
C GLN A 306 -55.79 -86.58 -3.19
N THR A 307 -55.37 -85.76 -4.15
CA THR A 307 -53.97 -85.55 -4.51
C THR A 307 -53.59 -84.10 -4.22
N TRP A 308 -52.39 -83.90 -3.69
CA TRP A 308 -51.75 -82.60 -3.52
C TRP A 308 -50.46 -82.58 -4.35
N ALA A 309 -50.50 -81.91 -5.50
CA ALA A 309 -49.30 -81.57 -6.27
C ALA A 309 -48.80 -80.21 -5.77
N GLY A 310 -47.64 -80.19 -5.11
CA GLY A 310 -47.05 -78.99 -4.52
C GLY A 310 -46.96 -79.00 -2.99
N ALA A 311 -46.81 -80.17 -2.38
CA ALA A 311 -46.60 -80.28 -0.95
C ALA A 311 -45.15 -79.91 -0.59
N CYS A 312 -44.98 -79.17 0.50
CA CYS A 312 -43.67 -78.82 1.05
C CYS A 312 -43.08 -80.00 1.83
N GLY A 313 -41.75 -80.08 1.86
CA GLY A 313 -41.05 -81.06 2.68
C GLY A 313 -41.35 -80.93 4.18
N GLY A 314 -41.22 -82.06 4.89
CA GLY A 314 -41.62 -82.19 6.28
C GLY A 314 -42.96 -82.91 6.49
N PRO A 315 -43.47 -82.94 7.74
CA PRO A 315 -44.66 -83.69 8.08
C PRO A 315 -45.93 -83.00 7.56
N GLN A 316 -46.77 -83.75 6.84
CA GLN A 316 -48.08 -83.33 6.33
C GLN A 316 -49.18 -84.18 6.95
N ILE A 317 -50.39 -83.61 7.10
CA ILE A 317 -51.57 -84.34 7.60
C ILE A 317 -52.78 -84.02 6.73
N VAL A 318 -53.43 -85.07 6.22
CA VAL A 318 -54.75 -84.98 5.57
C VAL A 318 -55.82 -85.53 6.49
N VAL A 319 -56.91 -84.80 6.66
CA VAL A 319 -58.13 -85.30 7.28
C VAL A 319 -59.02 -85.85 6.17
N VAL A 320 -59.27 -87.15 6.20
CA VAL A 320 -60.22 -87.83 5.32
C VAL A 320 -61.53 -88.02 6.07
N THR A 321 -62.64 -87.56 5.50
CA THR A 321 -63.97 -87.68 6.09
C THR A 321 -64.87 -88.52 5.19
N ASP A 322 -65.49 -89.56 5.73
CA ASP A 322 -66.61 -90.27 5.11
C ASP A 322 -67.92 -89.54 5.46
N GLU A 323 -68.48 -88.77 4.51
CA GLU A 323 -69.70 -88.00 4.73
C GLU A 323 -70.93 -88.90 4.91
N GLY A 324 -70.92 -90.10 4.33
CA GLY A 324 -72.03 -91.05 4.42
C GLY A 324 -72.28 -91.56 5.84
N GLN A 325 -71.28 -91.44 6.72
CA GLN A 325 -71.36 -91.88 8.12
C GLN A 325 -70.89 -90.82 9.14
N GLY A 326 -70.39 -89.66 8.69
CA GLY A 326 -69.95 -88.56 9.55
C GLY A 326 -68.67 -88.83 10.32
N VAL A 327 -67.78 -89.68 9.79
CA VAL A 327 -66.55 -90.13 10.46
C VAL A 327 -65.33 -89.54 9.76
N SER A 328 -64.42 -88.92 10.52
CA SER A 328 -63.19 -88.34 10.00
C SER A 328 -61.94 -88.84 10.71
N CYS A 329 -60.82 -88.88 10.00
CA CYS A 329 -59.54 -89.30 10.54
C CYS A 329 -58.37 -88.58 9.85
N GLY A 330 -57.36 -88.22 10.64
CA GLY A 330 -56.11 -87.64 10.14
C GLY A 330 -55.10 -88.72 9.76
N VAL A 331 -54.55 -88.64 8.55
CA VAL A 331 -53.47 -89.49 8.04
C VAL A 331 -52.21 -88.64 7.90
N PRO A 332 -51.11 -88.97 8.61
CA PRO A 332 -49.84 -88.28 8.42
C PRO A 332 -49.09 -88.81 7.19
N ILE A 333 -48.15 -88.03 6.68
CA ILE A 333 -47.07 -88.46 5.79
C ILE A 333 -45.87 -87.55 5.98
N ASN A 334 -44.66 -88.11 6.00
CA ASN A 334 -43.44 -87.31 6.01
C ASN A 334 -42.87 -87.17 4.60
N VAL A 335 -42.85 -85.94 4.08
CA VAL A 335 -42.26 -85.62 2.77
C VAL A 335 -40.76 -85.43 2.94
N THR A 336 -39.95 -86.31 2.36
CA THR A 336 -38.49 -86.29 2.52
C THR A 336 -37.81 -85.16 1.73
N GLU A 337 -36.87 -84.46 2.37
CA GLU A 337 -36.07 -83.38 1.77
C GLU A 337 -34.59 -83.77 1.66
N PRO A 338 -33.85 -83.23 0.67
CA PRO A 338 -32.41 -83.41 0.59
C PRO A 338 -31.66 -82.68 1.72
N SER A 339 -30.42 -83.13 1.99
CA SER A 339 -29.54 -82.46 2.95
C SER A 339 -29.21 -81.02 2.50
N PRO A 340 -28.96 -80.08 3.43
CA PRO A 340 -28.77 -78.67 3.08
C PRO A 340 -27.52 -78.48 2.23
N LEU A 341 -27.66 -77.89 1.04
CA LEU A 341 -26.53 -77.53 0.21
C LEU A 341 -25.73 -76.40 0.88
N GLY A 342 -24.42 -76.54 0.97
CA GLY A 342 -23.52 -75.58 1.59
C GLY A 342 -22.09 -75.69 1.06
N VAL A 343 -21.18 -74.87 1.57
CA VAL A 343 -19.80 -74.78 1.07
C VAL A 343 -18.79 -74.62 2.21
N ILE A 344 -17.63 -75.26 2.07
CA ILE A 344 -16.47 -75.09 2.94
C ILE A 344 -15.34 -74.47 2.10
N PHE A 345 -14.73 -73.39 2.58
CA PHE A 345 -13.54 -72.81 1.96
C PHE A 345 -12.25 -73.34 2.60
N PHE A 346 -11.25 -73.66 1.78
CA PHE A 346 -9.92 -74.02 2.28
C PHE A 346 -9.09 -72.77 2.53
N GLY A 347 -8.88 -72.46 3.81
CA GLY A 347 -8.08 -71.31 4.25
C GLY A 347 -8.68 -69.95 3.86
N ALA A 348 -7.89 -68.91 4.04
CA ALA A 348 -8.28 -67.54 3.71
C ALA A 348 -8.24 -67.23 2.20
N GLY A 349 -7.67 -68.12 1.37
CA GLY A 349 -7.32 -67.82 -0.01
C GLY A 349 -6.08 -66.94 -0.14
N THR A 350 -5.69 -66.64 -1.38
CA THR A 350 -4.65 -65.66 -1.69
C THR A 350 -5.35 -64.38 -2.16
N PRO A 351 -5.25 -63.26 -1.43
CA PRO A 351 -5.82 -62.00 -1.89
C PRO A 351 -5.15 -61.55 -3.19
N PRO A 352 -5.82 -60.74 -4.03
CA PRO A 352 -5.19 -60.15 -5.20
C PRO A 352 -4.02 -59.24 -4.81
N THR A 353 -3.11 -58.98 -5.74
CA THR A 353 -1.91 -58.17 -5.47
C THR A 353 -2.27 -56.70 -5.26
N CYS A 354 -3.24 -56.17 -6.00
CA CYS A 354 -3.71 -54.78 -5.94
C CYS A 354 -5.24 -54.71 -5.95
N ALA A 355 -5.80 -53.62 -5.43
CA ALA A 355 -7.26 -53.41 -5.38
C ALA A 355 -7.92 -53.50 -6.78
N ASP A 356 -7.22 -53.04 -7.82
CA ASP A 356 -7.73 -53.02 -9.20
C ASP A 356 -7.29 -54.24 -10.04
N VAL A 357 -6.64 -55.23 -9.42
CA VAL A 357 -6.16 -56.45 -10.10
C VAL A 357 -6.95 -57.66 -9.62
N CYS A 358 -7.35 -58.52 -10.55
CA CYS A 358 -8.10 -59.75 -10.25
C CYS A 358 -7.22 -60.99 -10.42
N ASN A 359 -6.20 -61.15 -9.58
CA ASN A 359 -5.30 -62.31 -9.53
C ASN A 359 -5.34 -63.06 -8.20
N GLY A 360 -6.34 -62.78 -7.35
CA GLY A 360 -6.56 -63.51 -6.11
C GLY A 360 -7.08 -64.92 -6.37
N SER A 361 -6.85 -65.85 -5.45
CA SER A 361 -7.27 -67.24 -5.59
C SER A 361 -7.95 -67.81 -4.35
N ARG A 362 -8.89 -68.74 -4.56
CA ARG A 362 -9.57 -69.47 -3.49
C ARG A 362 -10.05 -70.84 -3.95
N THR A 363 -10.11 -71.78 -3.01
CA THR A 363 -10.63 -73.13 -3.24
C THR A 363 -11.80 -73.41 -2.30
N ALA A 364 -12.86 -74.01 -2.83
CA ALA A 364 -14.11 -74.33 -2.16
C ALA A 364 -14.48 -75.81 -2.34
N LEU A 365 -15.17 -76.38 -1.35
CA LEU A 365 -15.76 -77.71 -1.38
C LEU A 365 -17.25 -77.59 -1.07
N ALA A 366 -18.10 -77.93 -2.02
CA ALA A 366 -19.53 -78.06 -1.80
C ALA A 366 -19.83 -79.30 -0.93
N ILE A 367 -20.76 -79.14 0.01
CA ILE A 367 -21.24 -80.17 0.93
C ILE A 367 -22.77 -80.21 0.91
N GLY A 368 -23.37 -81.38 1.17
CA GLY A 368 -24.82 -81.56 1.13
C GLY A 368 -25.42 -81.51 -0.29
N GLY A 369 -26.73 -81.33 -0.40
CA GLY A 369 -27.46 -81.41 -1.68
C GLY A 369 -27.54 -82.83 -2.25
N THR A 370 -27.81 -82.92 -3.56
CA THR A 370 -27.95 -84.18 -4.30
C THR A 370 -27.00 -84.26 -5.50
N GLY A 371 -26.36 -85.42 -5.68
CA GLY A 371 -25.46 -85.65 -6.81
C GLY A 371 -24.18 -84.81 -6.78
N ALA A 372 -23.50 -84.71 -7.93
CA ALA A 372 -22.27 -83.94 -8.06
C ALA A 372 -22.57 -82.44 -8.28
N PRO A 373 -22.02 -81.53 -7.47
CA PRO A 373 -22.28 -80.10 -7.60
C PRO A 373 -21.45 -79.44 -8.71
N THR A 374 -21.97 -78.35 -9.25
CA THR A 374 -21.28 -77.43 -10.17
C THR A 374 -20.97 -76.12 -9.44
N TYR A 375 -19.88 -75.46 -9.83
CA TYR A 375 -19.43 -74.19 -9.23
C TYR A 375 -19.53 -73.08 -10.28
N SER A 376 -19.94 -71.89 -9.85
CA SER A 376 -19.97 -70.68 -10.67
C SER A 376 -19.50 -69.49 -9.85
N TRP A 377 -18.34 -68.95 -10.21
CA TRP A 377 -17.75 -67.78 -9.55
C TRP A 377 -18.22 -66.47 -10.19
N ASN A 378 -18.21 -65.37 -9.43
CA ASN A 378 -18.73 -64.02 -9.73
C ASN A 378 -18.27 -63.33 -11.03
N ASN A 379 -17.41 -63.94 -11.84
CA ASN A 379 -17.01 -63.46 -13.16
C ASN A 379 -17.32 -64.44 -14.31
N GLY A 380 -18.07 -65.52 -14.05
CA GLY A 380 -18.51 -66.49 -15.06
C GLY A 380 -17.40 -67.34 -15.68
N ALA A 381 -16.16 -67.25 -15.18
CA ALA A 381 -14.99 -67.83 -15.86
C ALA A 381 -14.55 -69.21 -15.32
N GLY A 382 -14.98 -69.61 -14.12
CA GLY A 382 -14.56 -70.86 -13.48
C GLY A 382 -15.72 -71.81 -13.19
N THR A 383 -15.61 -73.06 -13.63
CA THR A 383 -16.55 -74.15 -13.30
C THR A 383 -16.00 -75.14 -12.26
N GLY A 384 -14.76 -74.94 -11.82
CA GLY A 384 -14.05 -75.80 -10.87
C GLY A 384 -14.18 -75.36 -9.42
N SER A 385 -13.80 -76.27 -8.52
CA SER A 385 -13.72 -76.04 -7.07
C SER A 385 -12.62 -75.05 -6.66
N SER A 386 -11.67 -74.74 -7.54
CA SER A 386 -10.61 -73.73 -7.33
C SER A 386 -10.64 -72.65 -8.42
N PHE A 387 -10.44 -71.40 -8.03
CA PHE A 387 -10.44 -70.25 -8.95
C PHE A 387 -9.37 -69.22 -8.57
N ASN A 388 -8.74 -68.57 -9.57
CA ASN A 388 -7.55 -67.72 -9.39
C ASN A 388 -7.63 -66.34 -10.07
N GLN A 389 -8.84 -65.87 -10.39
CA GLN A 389 -9.07 -64.52 -10.90
C GLN A 389 -10.09 -63.75 -10.04
N LEU A 390 -9.91 -63.83 -8.72
CA LEU A 390 -10.75 -63.10 -7.76
C LEU A 390 -10.21 -61.68 -7.57
N CYS A 391 -11.13 -60.71 -7.51
CA CYS A 391 -10.82 -59.29 -7.37
C CYS A 391 -10.87 -58.86 -5.90
N ALA A 392 -10.35 -57.68 -5.57
CA ALA A 392 -10.58 -57.08 -4.26
C ALA A 392 -12.07 -56.74 -4.08
N GLY A 393 -12.53 -56.66 -2.83
CA GLY A 393 -13.94 -56.46 -2.51
C GLY A 393 -14.74 -57.77 -2.53
N ILE A 394 -16.06 -57.66 -2.74
CA ILE A 394 -17.01 -58.78 -2.62
C ILE A 394 -16.86 -59.72 -3.82
N ASN A 395 -16.55 -60.97 -3.52
CA ASN A 395 -16.60 -62.08 -4.45
C ASN A 395 -17.77 -63.00 -4.12
N THR A 396 -18.45 -63.50 -5.15
CA THR A 396 -19.59 -64.42 -5.03
C THR A 396 -19.25 -65.79 -5.60
N LEU A 397 -19.80 -66.83 -5.00
CA LEU A 397 -19.77 -68.21 -5.48
C LEU A 397 -21.19 -68.77 -5.39
N THR A 398 -21.69 -69.24 -6.53
CA THR A 398 -22.92 -70.02 -6.63
C THR A 398 -22.52 -71.48 -6.83
N ILE A 399 -23.04 -72.37 -5.97
CA ILE A 399 -22.96 -73.81 -6.20
C ILE A 399 -24.35 -74.34 -6.56
N THR A 400 -24.42 -75.24 -7.54
CA THR A 400 -25.67 -75.83 -8.02
C THR A 400 -25.57 -77.34 -8.00
N ASP A 401 -26.49 -78.02 -7.33
CA ASP A 401 -26.54 -79.49 -7.27
C ASP A 401 -27.24 -80.12 -8.52
N ALA A 402 -27.37 -81.45 -8.55
CA ALA A 402 -27.95 -82.15 -9.69
C ALA A 402 -29.48 -81.96 -9.85
N ASN A 403 -30.17 -81.48 -8.81
CA ASN A 403 -31.59 -81.15 -8.83
C ASN A 403 -31.84 -79.65 -9.13
N PHE A 404 -30.79 -78.91 -9.53
CA PHE A 404 -30.81 -77.46 -9.77
C PHE A 404 -31.01 -76.60 -8.52
N CYS A 405 -30.75 -77.15 -7.33
CA CYS A 405 -30.74 -76.38 -6.09
C CYS A 405 -29.48 -75.52 -6.04
N THR A 406 -29.65 -74.22 -5.82
CA THR A 406 -28.54 -73.27 -5.74
C THR A 406 -28.26 -72.85 -4.30
N PHE A 407 -26.98 -72.65 -3.98
CA PHE A 407 -26.54 -71.98 -2.78
C PHE A 407 -25.54 -70.89 -3.16
N ASP A 408 -25.89 -69.64 -2.83
CA ASP A 408 -25.06 -68.48 -3.07
C ASP A 408 -24.33 -68.11 -1.78
N THR A 409 -23.02 -67.89 -1.89
CA THR A 409 -22.21 -67.34 -0.81
C THR A 409 -21.36 -66.18 -1.31
N THR A 410 -20.98 -65.30 -0.40
CA THR A 410 -20.09 -64.19 -0.69
C THR A 410 -18.95 -64.13 0.32
N PHE A 411 -17.82 -63.58 -0.10
CA PHE A 411 -16.66 -63.33 0.75
C PHE A 411 -15.87 -62.13 0.23
N THR A 412 -15.06 -61.49 1.06
CA THR A 412 -14.32 -60.29 0.67
C THR A 412 -12.81 -60.46 0.76
N PHE A 413 -12.10 -59.78 -0.14
CA PHE A 413 -10.69 -59.44 0.04
C PHE A 413 -10.60 -57.94 0.31
N ASP A 414 -10.29 -57.57 1.56
CA ASP A 414 -10.28 -56.19 2.02
C ASP A 414 -8.94 -55.50 1.67
N LEU A 415 -8.76 -55.15 0.41
CA LEU A 415 -7.66 -54.29 -0.07
C LEU A 415 -8.22 -52.94 -0.49
N GLN A 416 -7.79 -51.88 0.20
CA GLN A 416 -8.17 -50.51 -0.15
C GLN A 416 -7.15 -49.92 -1.14
N PRO A 417 -7.57 -49.25 -2.23
CA PRO A 417 -6.66 -48.56 -3.13
C PRO A 417 -5.94 -47.41 -2.41
N ILE A 418 -4.76 -47.03 -2.91
CA ILE A 418 -4.01 -45.88 -2.40
C ILE A 418 -4.82 -44.62 -2.67
N THR A 419 -5.21 -43.91 -1.62
CA THR A 419 -5.90 -42.63 -1.68
C THR A 419 -4.91 -41.53 -1.30
N PRO A 420 -4.33 -40.81 -2.26
CA PRO A 420 -3.19 -39.91 -2.04
C PRO A 420 -3.41 -38.71 -1.11
N ASN A 421 -4.60 -38.09 -1.09
CA ASN A 421 -4.88 -36.83 -0.37
C ASN A 421 -3.84 -35.73 -0.65
N LEU A 422 -3.73 -35.32 -1.91
CA LEU A 422 -2.82 -34.26 -2.35
C LEU A 422 -3.36 -32.87 -1.98
N THR A 423 -2.49 -32.03 -1.44
CA THR A 423 -2.69 -30.58 -1.26
C THR A 423 -1.48 -29.85 -1.83
N PHE A 424 -1.65 -28.65 -2.39
CA PHE A 424 -0.55 -27.88 -2.96
C PHE A 424 -0.83 -26.38 -2.94
N THR A 425 0.22 -25.58 -3.07
CA THR A 425 0.17 -24.12 -3.19
C THR A 425 0.91 -23.68 -4.45
N ASP A 426 0.28 -22.78 -5.21
CA ASP A 426 0.87 -22.12 -6.37
C ASP A 426 2.07 -21.23 -5.99
N VAL A 427 2.88 -20.82 -6.97
CA VAL A 427 4.03 -19.93 -6.71
C VAL A 427 3.56 -18.51 -6.42
N THR A 428 4.32 -17.77 -5.62
CA THR A 428 3.94 -16.41 -5.20
C THR A 428 4.12 -15.37 -6.31
N CYS A 429 5.16 -15.52 -7.13
CA CYS A 429 5.54 -14.56 -8.18
C CYS A 429 5.87 -15.25 -9.49
N ASN A 430 5.68 -14.53 -10.60
CA ASN A 430 6.11 -14.99 -11.91
C ASN A 430 7.62 -15.30 -11.90
N GLY A 431 7.99 -16.50 -12.31
CA GLY A 431 9.39 -16.97 -12.36
C GLY A 431 10.00 -17.39 -11.02
N VAL A 432 9.26 -17.32 -9.90
CA VAL A 432 9.71 -17.85 -8.61
C VAL A 432 9.32 -19.33 -8.49
N CYS A 433 10.14 -20.11 -7.78
CA CYS A 433 9.93 -21.53 -7.54
C CYS A 433 9.71 -21.80 -6.05
N ASP A 434 8.67 -21.23 -5.45
CA ASP A 434 8.33 -21.40 -4.03
C ASP A 434 7.02 -22.16 -3.79
N GLY A 435 6.44 -22.73 -4.86
CA GLY A 435 5.29 -23.61 -4.77
C GLY A 435 5.59 -24.84 -3.91
N THR A 436 4.55 -25.38 -3.29
CA THR A 436 4.66 -26.53 -2.39
C THR A 436 3.59 -27.57 -2.69
N ALA A 437 3.88 -28.84 -2.42
CA ALA A 437 2.91 -29.92 -2.52
C ALA A 437 3.12 -30.91 -1.36
N SER A 438 2.01 -31.45 -0.85
CA SER A 438 1.99 -32.43 0.24
C SER A 438 1.01 -33.54 -0.08
N VAL A 439 1.43 -34.79 0.11
CA VAL A 439 0.62 -35.99 -0.12
C VAL A 439 0.55 -36.80 1.17
N ASN A 440 -0.66 -37.14 1.61
CA ASN A 440 -0.89 -37.92 2.82
C ASN A 440 -1.69 -39.20 2.47
N PRO A 441 -1.03 -40.20 1.87
CA PRO A 441 -1.73 -41.35 1.33
C PRO A 441 -2.37 -42.21 2.44
N THR A 442 -3.62 -42.61 2.22
CA THR A 442 -4.37 -43.57 3.04
C THR A 442 -4.78 -44.78 2.20
N GLY A 443 -4.97 -45.96 2.81
CA GLY A 443 -5.15 -47.20 2.04
C GLY A 443 -3.81 -47.73 1.51
N GLY A 444 -3.84 -48.75 0.65
CA GLY A 444 -2.64 -49.45 0.18
C GLY A 444 -1.95 -50.28 1.28
N THR A 445 -0.94 -51.03 0.85
CA THR A 445 -0.11 -51.84 1.75
C THR A 445 0.94 -50.96 2.43
N PRO A 446 1.19 -51.07 3.76
CA PRO A 446 2.17 -50.24 4.45
C PRO A 446 3.56 -50.27 3.80
N ALA A 447 4.32 -49.17 3.94
CA ALA A 447 5.55 -48.84 3.19
C ALA A 447 5.31 -48.31 1.77
N ILE A 448 4.54 -47.21 1.70
CA ILE A 448 4.32 -46.45 0.47
C ILE A 448 5.54 -45.57 0.18
N SER A 449 6.14 -45.76 -0.99
CA SER A 449 7.18 -44.89 -1.54
C SER A 449 6.56 -43.72 -2.31
N VAL A 450 7.17 -42.54 -2.23
CA VAL A 450 6.70 -41.30 -2.87
C VAL A 450 7.75 -40.80 -3.84
N THR A 451 7.39 -40.62 -5.10
CA THR A 451 8.29 -40.10 -6.14
C THR A 451 7.61 -38.95 -6.85
N TRP A 452 8.18 -37.75 -6.75
CA TRP A 452 7.70 -36.57 -7.48
C TRP A 452 8.39 -36.46 -8.84
N ALA A 453 7.66 -36.01 -9.85
CA ALA A 453 8.18 -35.78 -11.20
C ALA A 453 7.54 -34.52 -11.83
N PRO A 454 8.33 -33.57 -12.37
CA PRO A 454 9.80 -33.52 -12.31
C PRO A 454 10.35 -33.42 -10.87
N PRO A 455 11.64 -33.74 -10.63
CA PRO A 455 12.23 -33.67 -9.30
C PRO A 455 12.08 -32.26 -8.70
N PRO A 456 11.57 -32.14 -7.46
CA PRO A 456 11.38 -30.85 -6.81
C PRO A 456 12.72 -30.28 -6.34
N GLY A 457 12.76 -28.98 -6.05
CA GLY A 457 13.94 -28.34 -5.46
C GLY A 457 14.34 -28.99 -4.13
N ALA A 458 13.37 -29.44 -3.34
CA ALA A 458 13.58 -30.26 -2.14
C ALA A 458 12.38 -31.20 -1.87
N GLY A 459 12.63 -32.27 -1.11
CA GLY A 459 11.57 -33.18 -0.63
C GLY A 459 11.30 -34.42 -1.48
N GLN A 460 12.15 -34.72 -2.47
CA GLN A 460 12.07 -35.97 -3.24
C GLN A 460 12.16 -37.19 -2.31
N GLY A 461 11.28 -38.18 -2.52
CA GLY A 461 11.22 -39.36 -1.64
C GLY A 461 10.40 -39.17 -0.37
N THR A 462 9.87 -37.96 -0.13
CA THR A 462 9.09 -37.63 1.08
C THR A 462 7.67 -37.20 0.74
N ASN A 463 6.80 -37.15 1.76
CA ASN A 463 5.41 -36.69 1.61
C ASN A 463 5.27 -35.21 1.26
N ASN A 464 6.33 -34.40 1.40
CA ASN A 464 6.28 -32.96 1.17
C ASN A 464 7.34 -32.55 0.15
N ALA A 465 6.93 -31.89 -0.92
CA ALA A 465 7.81 -31.27 -1.91
C ALA A 465 7.75 -29.75 -1.79
N THR A 466 8.90 -29.11 -1.89
CA THR A 466 9.03 -27.64 -1.89
C THR A 466 9.98 -27.22 -3.00
N GLY A 467 9.97 -25.93 -3.34
CA GLY A 467 10.81 -25.44 -4.43
C GLY A 467 10.22 -25.74 -5.81
N LEU A 468 8.88 -25.81 -5.93
CA LEU A 468 8.20 -26.13 -7.18
C LEU A 468 8.04 -24.84 -8.01
N CYS A 469 8.60 -24.82 -9.22
CA CYS A 469 8.33 -23.78 -10.21
C CYS A 469 6.96 -23.99 -10.86
N ALA A 470 6.39 -22.98 -11.53
CA ALA A 470 5.17 -23.16 -12.30
C ALA A 470 5.32 -24.24 -13.40
N GLY A 471 4.29 -25.06 -13.55
CA GLY A 471 4.28 -26.15 -14.51
C GLY A 471 3.54 -27.41 -14.04
N PRO A 472 3.45 -28.43 -14.91
CA PRO A 472 2.83 -29.70 -14.56
C PRO A 472 3.75 -30.53 -13.67
N TYR A 473 3.18 -31.12 -12.62
CA TYR A 473 3.82 -32.08 -11.75
C TYR A 473 2.98 -33.34 -11.63
N SER A 474 3.65 -34.42 -11.24
CA SER A 474 3.03 -35.67 -10.88
C SER A 474 3.67 -36.23 -9.62
N VAL A 475 2.89 -36.99 -8.86
CA VAL A 475 3.39 -37.77 -7.73
C VAL A 475 2.99 -39.23 -7.95
N LEU A 476 3.99 -40.09 -8.03
CA LEU A 476 3.86 -41.53 -8.09
C LEU A 476 3.98 -42.08 -6.67
N LEU A 477 2.94 -42.75 -6.21
CA LEU A 477 2.91 -43.49 -4.96
C LEU A 477 2.97 -44.98 -5.29
N VAL A 478 3.87 -45.74 -4.66
CA VAL A 478 3.96 -47.20 -4.84
C VAL A 478 3.99 -47.87 -3.48
N ASP A 479 3.05 -48.76 -3.21
CA ASP A 479 2.98 -49.53 -1.97
C ASP A 479 3.96 -50.73 -1.94
N ALA A 480 4.03 -51.45 -0.82
CA ALA A 480 4.92 -52.60 -0.67
C ALA A 480 4.61 -53.80 -1.60
N ASN A 481 3.39 -53.88 -2.14
CA ASN A 481 3.00 -54.92 -3.09
C ASN A 481 3.26 -54.50 -4.55
N GLY A 482 3.81 -53.30 -4.77
CA GLY A 482 4.07 -52.75 -6.10
C GLY A 482 2.86 -52.13 -6.77
N CYS A 483 1.78 -51.89 -6.02
CA CYS A 483 0.60 -51.20 -6.52
C CYS A 483 0.86 -49.71 -6.55
N ASP A 484 0.56 -49.06 -7.67
CA ASP A 484 0.87 -47.66 -7.86
C ASP A 484 -0.37 -46.78 -8.06
N THR A 485 -0.21 -45.51 -7.74
CA THR A 485 -1.19 -44.46 -8.04
C THR A 485 -0.42 -43.20 -8.39
N THR A 486 -0.69 -42.67 -9.58
CA THR A 486 -0.12 -41.41 -10.03
C THR A 486 -1.19 -40.33 -10.07
N ILE A 487 -0.93 -39.19 -9.46
CA ILE A 487 -1.75 -37.98 -9.65
C ILE A 487 -0.94 -36.96 -10.42
N ASN A 488 -1.61 -36.25 -11.32
CA ASN A 488 -1.08 -35.07 -11.98
C ASN A 488 -1.74 -33.81 -11.40
N PHE A 489 -0.95 -32.76 -11.21
CA PHE A 489 -1.39 -31.44 -10.79
C PHE A 489 -0.57 -30.37 -11.49
N ILE A 490 -1.00 -29.12 -11.42
CA ILE A 490 -0.30 -27.99 -12.05
C ILE A 490 -0.08 -26.95 -10.96
N ILE A 491 1.17 -26.52 -10.80
CA ILE A 491 1.52 -25.32 -10.05
C ILE A 491 1.37 -24.15 -11.02
N ASN A 492 0.46 -23.23 -10.73
CA ASN A 492 0.26 -22.02 -11.53
C ASN A 492 1.17 -20.89 -11.02
N GLU A 493 1.43 -19.91 -11.88
CA GLU A 493 2.02 -18.62 -11.49
C GLU A 493 1.11 -17.45 -11.87
N PRO A 494 1.16 -16.34 -11.13
CA PRO A 494 0.48 -15.12 -11.54
C PRO A 494 1.12 -14.55 -12.84
N PRO A 495 0.35 -13.81 -13.66
CA PRO A 495 0.90 -13.10 -14.82
C PRO A 495 1.99 -12.10 -14.39
N PRO A 496 3.04 -11.89 -15.20
CA PRO A 496 4.10 -10.94 -14.87
C PRO A 496 3.56 -9.50 -14.81
N ILE A 497 4.10 -8.69 -13.90
CA ILE A 497 3.76 -7.26 -13.81
C ILE A 497 4.41 -6.54 -15.01
N VAL A 498 3.59 -6.00 -15.90
CA VAL A 498 4.01 -5.23 -17.08
C VAL A 498 3.74 -3.75 -16.83
N PRO A 499 4.77 -2.88 -16.67
CA PRO A 499 4.61 -1.49 -16.21
C PRO A 499 3.83 -0.54 -17.13
N ASP A 500 3.79 -0.77 -18.44
CA ASP A 500 3.22 0.15 -19.46
C ASP A 500 3.65 1.62 -19.28
N PRO A 501 4.95 1.94 -19.51
CA PRO A 501 5.50 3.25 -19.22
C PRO A 501 5.19 4.30 -20.29
N THR A 502 4.94 5.53 -19.85
CA THR A 502 4.91 6.75 -20.68
C THR A 502 5.66 7.87 -19.98
N GLN A 503 6.30 8.77 -20.75
CA GLN A 503 7.04 9.91 -20.18
C GLN A 503 6.95 11.15 -21.06
N THR A 504 7.20 12.30 -20.44
CA THR A 504 7.48 13.57 -21.11
C THR A 504 8.77 14.15 -20.55
N ASP A 505 9.68 14.52 -21.45
CA ASP A 505 10.95 15.15 -21.12
C ASP A 505 10.75 16.58 -20.56
N ALA A 506 11.75 17.10 -19.87
CA ALA A 506 11.71 18.46 -19.34
C ALA A 506 11.75 19.49 -20.48
N SER A 507 11.02 20.60 -20.34
CA SER A 507 10.84 21.57 -21.42
C SER A 507 12.09 22.40 -21.71
N CYS A 508 12.90 22.67 -20.68
CA CYS A 508 14.09 23.52 -20.73
C CYS A 508 15.24 22.92 -19.93
N PHE A 509 16.48 23.30 -20.26
CA PHE A 509 17.63 23.01 -19.43
C PHE A 509 17.42 23.52 -18.00
N GLY A 510 17.64 22.67 -17.00
CA GLY A 510 17.43 23.00 -15.59
C GLY A 510 15.96 23.08 -15.13
N ALA A 511 14.98 22.94 -16.03
CA ALA A 511 13.58 22.82 -15.64
C ALA A 511 13.29 21.42 -15.07
N CYS A 512 12.37 21.36 -14.11
CA CYS A 512 11.91 20.13 -13.49
C CYS A 512 10.41 19.97 -13.73
N ASP A 513 9.97 20.00 -14.98
CA ASP A 513 8.57 19.87 -15.39
C ASP A 513 8.30 18.57 -16.18
N GLY A 514 9.30 17.69 -16.29
CA GLY A 514 9.13 16.35 -16.86
C GLY A 514 8.15 15.50 -16.05
N THR A 515 7.57 14.49 -16.71
CA THR A 515 6.61 13.56 -16.10
C THR A 515 6.89 12.12 -16.53
N ALA A 516 6.55 11.17 -15.67
CA ALA A 516 6.61 9.74 -15.97
C ALA A 516 5.42 9.03 -15.35
N THR A 517 4.77 8.15 -16.09
CA THR A 517 3.61 7.38 -15.64
C THR A 517 3.79 5.91 -15.98
N VAL A 518 3.33 5.03 -15.09
CA VAL A 518 3.20 3.58 -15.31
C VAL A 518 1.74 3.18 -15.14
N ASN A 519 1.24 2.31 -16.02
CA ASN A 519 -0.11 1.71 -15.92
C ASN A 519 0.01 0.19 -15.82
N PRO A 520 0.50 -0.33 -14.68
CA PRO A 520 0.85 -1.73 -14.57
C PRO A 520 -0.34 -2.67 -14.83
N SER A 521 -0.09 -3.71 -15.61
CA SER A 521 -0.99 -4.85 -15.85
C SER A 521 -0.33 -6.17 -15.43
N GLY A 522 -1.11 -7.24 -15.24
CA GLY A 522 -0.61 -8.50 -14.69
C GLY A 522 -0.78 -8.57 -13.17
N GLY A 523 -0.02 -9.43 -12.48
CA GLY A 523 -0.14 -9.61 -11.03
C GLY A 523 -1.57 -9.94 -10.54
N ILE A 524 -1.80 -9.69 -9.26
CA ILE A 524 -3.11 -9.75 -8.59
C ILE A 524 -3.59 -8.34 -8.27
N GLY A 525 -2.68 -7.42 -7.93
CA GLY A 525 -2.98 -6.07 -7.47
C GLY A 525 -3.67 -6.04 -6.09
N PRO A 526 -3.88 -4.86 -5.48
CA PRO A 526 -3.47 -3.52 -5.93
C PRO A 526 -1.94 -3.30 -5.85
N TYR A 527 -1.45 -2.23 -6.48
CA TYR A 527 -0.01 -1.92 -6.55
C TYR A 527 0.38 -0.74 -5.66
N SER A 528 1.61 -0.79 -5.11
CA SER A 528 2.31 0.38 -4.58
C SER A 528 3.52 0.74 -5.44
N TYR A 529 3.90 2.02 -5.37
CA TYR A 529 4.94 2.62 -6.20
C TYR A 529 5.98 3.29 -5.31
N ASP A 530 7.25 3.08 -5.60
CA ASP A 530 8.35 3.78 -4.95
C ASP A 530 9.33 4.31 -5.99
N TRP A 531 9.43 5.63 -6.09
CA TRP A 531 10.26 6.33 -7.07
C TRP A 531 11.60 6.73 -6.47
N VAL A 532 12.68 6.41 -7.19
CA VAL A 532 14.06 6.74 -6.81
C VAL A 532 14.80 7.40 -7.98
N PRO A 533 15.44 8.57 -7.79
CA PRO A 533 15.33 9.43 -6.61
C PRO A 533 13.89 9.96 -6.40
N PRO A 534 13.54 10.44 -5.20
CA PRO A 534 12.20 10.98 -4.93
C PRO A 534 11.85 12.12 -5.90
N PRO A 535 10.70 12.07 -6.59
CA PRO A 535 10.29 13.10 -7.53
C PRO A 535 9.79 14.37 -6.81
N GLY A 536 9.68 15.48 -7.54
CA GLY A 536 9.07 16.71 -7.00
C GLY A 536 7.61 16.53 -6.59
N GLY A 537 6.89 15.60 -7.25
CA GLY A 537 5.53 15.19 -6.90
C GLY A 537 5.21 13.77 -7.39
N GLY A 538 4.18 13.15 -6.80
CA GLY A 538 3.70 11.82 -7.22
C GLY A 538 4.41 10.62 -6.58
N GLN A 539 5.21 10.83 -5.53
CA GLN A 539 5.76 9.70 -4.77
C GLN A 539 4.63 8.85 -4.16
N GLY A 540 4.75 7.52 -4.27
CA GLY A 540 3.69 6.61 -3.84
C GLY A 540 2.56 6.40 -4.85
N THR A 541 2.56 7.09 -5.99
CA THR A 541 1.53 6.96 -7.03
C THR A 541 2.11 6.42 -8.33
N ASN A 542 1.21 6.08 -9.27
CA ASN A 542 1.59 5.57 -10.58
C ASN A 542 2.09 6.65 -11.55
N ALA A 543 2.07 7.92 -11.15
CA ALA A 543 2.47 9.06 -11.97
C ALA A 543 3.35 10.02 -11.17
N ALA A 544 4.59 10.20 -11.60
CA ALA A 544 5.53 11.16 -11.05
C ALA A 544 5.57 12.45 -11.90
N THR A 545 5.67 13.58 -11.21
CA THR A 545 5.79 14.91 -11.81
C THR A 545 6.92 15.68 -11.14
N GLY A 546 7.32 16.80 -11.74
CA GLY A 546 8.40 17.59 -11.18
C GLY A 546 9.76 16.95 -11.44
N LEU A 547 9.92 16.22 -12.55
CA LEU A 547 11.15 15.49 -12.88
C LEU A 547 12.11 16.41 -13.63
N CYS A 548 13.32 16.53 -13.11
CA CYS A 548 14.42 17.22 -13.79
C CYS A 548 15.09 16.25 -14.78
N GLU A 549 16.02 16.75 -15.60
CA GLU A 549 16.90 15.88 -16.39
C GLU A 549 17.60 14.85 -15.49
N GLY A 550 17.53 13.57 -15.85
CA GLY A 550 18.17 12.50 -15.09
C GLY A 550 17.49 11.15 -15.21
N ASN A 551 18.01 10.19 -14.44
CA ASN A 551 17.51 8.82 -14.41
C ASN A 551 16.63 8.61 -13.18
N TYR A 552 15.42 8.12 -13.40
CA TYR A 552 14.46 7.76 -12.37
C TYR A 552 14.11 6.29 -12.49
N THR A 553 13.82 5.64 -11.38
CA THR A 553 13.35 4.26 -11.36
C THR A 553 12.13 4.18 -10.46
N VAL A 554 11.03 3.61 -10.95
CA VAL A 554 9.88 3.24 -10.12
C VAL A 554 9.92 1.74 -9.84
N THR A 555 9.86 1.39 -8.56
CA THR A 555 9.61 0.02 -8.13
C THR A 555 8.12 -0.15 -7.92
N ILE A 556 7.50 -1.01 -8.72
CA ILE A 556 6.09 -1.37 -8.64
C ILE A 556 6.00 -2.66 -7.83
N THR A 557 5.24 -2.63 -6.74
CA THR A 557 5.04 -3.78 -5.85
C THR A 557 3.59 -4.22 -5.86
N ASP A 558 3.32 -5.47 -6.17
CA ASP A 558 2.02 -6.09 -5.95
C ASP A 558 1.80 -6.32 -4.46
N GLN A 559 0.77 -5.72 -3.87
CA GLN A 559 0.54 -5.77 -2.43
C GLN A 559 -0.03 -7.11 -1.95
N ALA A 560 -0.60 -7.92 -2.83
CA ALA A 560 -1.15 -9.22 -2.45
C ALA A 560 -0.04 -10.28 -2.33
N THR A 561 0.99 -10.20 -3.18
CA THR A 561 2.05 -11.21 -3.30
C THR A 561 3.44 -10.72 -2.91
N ASN A 562 3.63 -9.41 -2.73
CA ASN A 562 4.92 -8.73 -2.56
C ASN A 562 5.89 -8.90 -3.75
N CYS A 563 5.38 -9.30 -4.93
CA CYS A 563 6.20 -9.34 -6.14
C CYS A 563 6.54 -7.92 -6.59
N THR A 564 7.78 -7.72 -7.04
CA THR A 564 8.26 -6.41 -7.48
C THR A 564 8.74 -6.45 -8.92
N THR A 565 8.53 -5.36 -9.63
CA THR A 565 9.18 -5.07 -10.91
C THR A 565 9.65 -3.62 -10.90
N ALA A 566 10.76 -3.33 -11.57
CA ALA A 566 11.31 -1.99 -11.64
C ALA A 566 11.27 -1.47 -13.08
N GLN A 567 10.84 -0.22 -13.25
CA GLN A 567 10.86 0.48 -14.52
C GLN A 567 11.77 1.71 -14.42
N ALA A 568 12.76 1.78 -15.30
CA ALA A 568 13.64 2.94 -15.42
C ALA A 568 13.11 3.94 -16.44
N PHE A 569 13.29 5.22 -16.17
CA PHE A 569 13.01 6.36 -17.03
C PHE A 569 14.26 7.21 -17.13
N THR A 570 14.55 7.73 -18.32
CA THR A 570 15.59 8.74 -18.53
C THR A 570 14.87 9.97 -19.05
N ILE A 571 14.72 10.97 -18.18
CA ILE A 571 14.13 12.26 -18.52
C ILE A 571 15.21 13.09 -19.17
N ALA A 572 15.04 13.43 -20.45
CA ALA A 572 15.95 14.32 -21.15
C ALA A 572 15.56 15.79 -20.94
N ALA A 573 16.48 16.70 -21.27
CA ALA A 573 16.21 18.12 -21.44
C ALA A 573 16.95 18.63 -22.69
N PRO A 574 16.48 19.73 -23.33
CA PRO A 574 17.25 20.41 -24.35
C PRO A 574 18.61 20.88 -23.81
N PRO A 575 19.65 21.03 -24.66
CA PRO A 575 20.93 21.60 -24.25
C PRO A 575 20.76 23.03 -23.70
N GLU A 576 21.67 23.42 -22.80
CA GLU A 576 21.74 24.79 -22.25
C GLU A 576 21.93 25.83 -23.36
N ILE A 577 21.24 26.98 -23.25
CA ILE A 577 21.45 28.13 -24.13
C ILE A 577 22.75 28.83 -23.70
N ASP A 578 23.83 28.64 -24.46
CA ASP A 578 25.09 29.31 -24.19
C ASP A 578 25.23 30.56 -25.06
N VAL A 579 25.38 31.72 -24.40
CA VAL A 579 25.57 33.01 -25.06
C VAL A 579 26.96 33.51 -24.67
N GLN A 580 27.80 33.72 -25.67
CA GLN A 580 29.12 34.34 -25.50
C GLN A 580 29.15 35.65 -26.26
N GLY A 581 29.85 36.66 -25.75
CA GLY A 581 29.91 37.96 -26.41
C GLY A 581 31.25 38.66 -26.28
N THR A 582 31.56 39.48 -27.27
CA THR A 582 32.71 40.38 -27.28
C THR A 582 32.21 41.82 -27.23
N VAL A 583 32.83 42.64 -26.40
CA VAL A 583 32.48 44.05 -26.23
C VAL A 583 33.58 44.92 -26.82
N THR A 584 33.21 45.80 -27.73
CA THR A 584 34.03 46.91 -28.22
C THR A 584 33.72 48.15 -27.38
N PRO A 585 34.69 48.73 -26.65
CA PRO A 585 34.51 49.94 -25.86
C PRO A 585 34.04 51.13 -26.71
N ALA A 586 33.34 52.08 -26.09
CA ALA A 586 33.09 53.39 -26.72
C ALA A 586 34.39 54.22 -26.78
N SER A 587 34.53 55.07 -27.80
CA SER A 587 35.75 55.84 -28.04
C SER A 587 35.96 56.98 -27.04
N CYS A 588 34.88 57.60 -26.58
CA CYS A 588 34.83 58.68 -25.59
C CYS A 588 33.74 58.42 -24.53
N SER A 589 33.78 59.16 -23.41
CA SER A 589 32.80 59.00 -22.32
C SER A 589 31.37 59.39 -22.70
N ASP A 590 31.23 60.23 -23.71
CA ASP A 590 29.98 60.76 -24.25
C ASP A 590 29.67 60.26 -25.67
N ALA A 591 30.56 59.46 -26.26
CA ALA A 591 30.34 58.80 -27.54
C ALA A 591 29.48 57.54 -27.35
N CYS A 592 28.57 57.30 -28.29
CA CYS A 592 27.75 56.09 -28.34
C CYS A 592 28.11 55.29 -29.58
N ASP A 593 29.38 54.86 -29.66
CA ASP A 593 29.95 54.10 -30.78
C ASP A 593 30.49 52.73 -30.37
N GLY A 594 30.27 52.31 -29.12
CA GLY A 594 30.55 50.96 -28.67
C GLY A 594 29.67 49.91 -29.38
N GLU A 595 30.12 48.66 -29.34
CA GLU A 595 29.44 47.52 -29.96
C GLU A 595 29.51 46.29 -29.04
N ILE A 596 28.46 45.47 -29.05
CA ILE A 596 28.48 44.12 -28.49
C ILE A 596 28.09 43.15 -29.60
N SER A 597 28.93 42.15 -29.84
CA SER A 597 28.63 41.04 -30.76
C SER A 597 28.52 39.76 -29.96
N ILE A 598 27.41 39.01 -30.11
CA ILE A 598 27.20 37.73 -29.44
C ILE A 598 27.19 36.55 -30.41
N ILE A 599 27.56 35.39 -29.90
CA ILE A 599 27.43 34.08 -30.54
C ILE A 599 26.56 33.23 -29.62
N ILE A 600 25.54 32.60 -30.20
CA ILE A 600 24.57 31.76 -29.50
C ILE A 600 24.83 30.31 -29.90
N SER A 601 24.99 29.42 -28.92
CA SER A 601 25.12 27.98 -29.11
C SER A 601 24.17 27.20 -28.19
N GLY A 602 24.07 25.88 -28.39
CA GLY A 602 23.15 25.01 -27.62
C GLY A 602 21.69 25.00 -28.11
N VAL A 603 21.25 26.01 -28.87
CA VAL A 603 19.91 26.08 -29.50
C VAL A 603 19.99 26.30 -31.01
N LEU A 604 19.02 25.72 -31.73
CA LEU A 604 18.83 25.96 -33.16
C LEU A 604 17.70 26.96 -33.40
N PRO A 605 17.75 27.77 -34.49
CA PRO A 605 16.64 28.63 -34.87
C PRO A 605 15.35 27.83 -35.08
N PRO A 606 14.17 28.38 -34.73
CA PRO A 606 13.94 29.78 -34.36
C PRO A 606 14.15 30.07 -32.86
N PHE A 607 14.76 31.22 -32.56
CA PHE A 607 14.83 31.85 -31.24
C PHE A 607 14.74 33.37 -31.42
N THR A 608 14.40 34.09 -30.35
CA THR A 608 14.32 35.56 -30.34
C THR A 608 15.44 36.15 -29.51
N ILE A 609 16.03 37.26 -29.97
CA ILE A 609 17.04 38.03 -29.26
C ILE A 609 16.43 39.36 -28.83
N THR A 610 16.52 39.71 -27.55
CA THR A 610 16.03 40.98 -27.03
C THR A 610 17.09 41.66 -26.18
N TRP A 611 17.52 42.84 -26.61
CA TRP A 611 18.41 43.71 -25.87
C TRP A 611 17.63 44.67 -24.96
N SER A 612 18.17 44.94 -23.77
CA SER A 612 17.67 45.94 -22.82
C SER A 612 18.84 46.72 -22.20
N PRO A 613 18.86 48.07 -22.24
CA PRO A 613 17.87 48.94 -22.91
C PRO A 613 17.83 48.72 -24.43
N ASN A 614 16.84 49.31 -25.12
CA ASN A 614 16.70 49.13 -26.57
C ASN A 614 17.91 49.73 -27.31
N VAL A 615 18.48 48.98 -28.25
CA VAL A 615 19.72 49.30 -28.97
C VAL A 615 19.51 49.30 -30.48
N ALA A 616 20.43 49.91 -31.23
CA ALA A 616 20.51 49.71 -32.67
C ALA A 616 21.00 48.28 -32.94
N GLY A 617 20.24 47.49 -33.71
CA GLY A 617 20.50 46.05 -33.89
C GLY A 617 19.59 45.14 -33.06
N GLN A 618 18.50 45.66 -32.49
CA GLN A 618 17.50 44.87 -31.78
C GLN A 618 17.01 43.67 -32.60
N GLY A 619 16.89 42.49 -31.97
CA GLY A 619 16.55 41.25 -32.66
C GLY A 619 17.71 40.57 -33.38
N THR A 620 18.91 41.14 -33.36
CA THR A 620 20.10 40.57 -34.00
C THR A 620 21.23 40.28 -32.99
N PRO A 621 22.20 39.41 -33.34
CA PRO A 621 23.36 39.14 -32.48
C PRO A 621 24.32 40.33 -32.29
N ASN A 622 24.16 41.42 -33.03
CA ASN A 622 25.07 42.58 -32.95
C ASN A 622 24.29 43.82 -32.49
N ALA A 623 24.66 44.35 -31.33
CA ALA A 623 24.16 45.60 -30.79
C ALA A 623 25.21 46.70 -31.03
N THR A 624 24.82 47.78 -31.70
CA THR A 624 25.72 48.86 -32.13
C THR A 624 25.25 50.21 -31.58
N ALA A 625 26.08 51.23 -31.75
CA ALA A 625 25.83 52.59 -31.30
C ALA A 625 25.57 52.67 -29.78
N LEU A 626 26.38 51.95 -29.00
CA LEU A 626 26.23 51.81 -27.55
C LEU A 626 27.04 52.87 -26.82
N CYS A 627 26.39 53.59 -25.91
CA CYS A 627 27.07 54.48 -24.97
C CYS A 627 27.72 53.64 -23.86
N PRO A 628 28.70 54.17 -23.11
CA PRO A 628 29.20 53.48 -21.91
C PRO A 628 28.07 53.15 -20.94
N GLY A 629 28.02 51.90 -20.46
CA GLY A 629 26.96 51.43 -19.57
C GLY A 629 26.71 49.92 -19.65
N ASP A 630 25.71 49.46 -18.91
CA ASP A 630 25.32 48.04 -18.86
C ASP A 630 24.17 47.75 -19.83
N TYR A 631 24.33 46.67 -20.59
CA TYR A 631 23.35 46.15 -21.52
C TYR A 631 23.09 44.69 -21.21
N SER A 632 21.83 44.28 -21.26
CA SER A 632 21.43 42.89 -21.13
C SER A 632 20.89 42.35 -22.45
N VAL A 633 21.16 41.09 -22.73
CA VAL A 633 20.57 40.36 -23.84
C VAL A 633 19.85 39.14 -23.32
N THR A 634 18.59 38.99 -23.73
CA THR A 634 17.77 37.82 -23.47
C THR A 634 17.59 37.05 -24.77
N VAL A 635 18.02 35.79 -24.78
CA VAL A 635 17.76 34.85 -25.87
C VAL A 635 16.67 33.90 -25.42
N ALA A 636 15.56 33.83 -26.15
CA ALA A 636 14.41 33.01 -25.80
C ALA A 636 13.95 32.11 -26.94
N THR A 637 13.53 30.90 -26.62
CA THR A 637 13.00 29.91 -27.57
C THR A 637 11.46 29.92 -27.59
N PRO A 638 10.80 29.42 -28.64
CA PRO A 638 9.34 29.32 -28.70
C PRO A 638 8.71 28.48 -27.57
N ASN A 639 9.47 27.55 -26.99
CA ASN A 639 9.03 26.70 -25.89
C ASN A 639 9.05 27.42 -24.52
N GLY A 640 9.47 28.69 -24.49
CA GLY A 640 9.52 29.50 -23.28
C GLY A 640 10.85 29.45 -22.51
N CYS A 641 11.84 28.69 -22.99
CA CYS A 641 13.18 28.67 -22.39
C CYS A 641 13.94 29.94 -22.76
N ASP A 642 14.49 30.64 -21.78
CA ASP A 642 15.30 31.83 -22.00
C ASP A 642 16.62 31.84 -21.19
N THR A 643 17.52 32.72 -21.58
CA THR A 643 18.76 33.01 -20.87
C THR A 643 19.08 34.48 -21.04
N THR A 644 19.47 35.13 -19.95
CA THR A 644 19.83 36.55 -19.94
C THR A 644 21.26 36.75 -19.49
N LEU A 645 22.06 37.43 -20.30
CA LEU A 645 23.41 37.87 -19.95
C LEU A 645 23.51 39.38 -19.90
N THR A 646 24.41 39.88 -19.06
CA THR A 646 24.74 41.31 -18.94
C THR A 646 26.15 41.57 -19.41
N PHE A 647 26.33 42.59 -20.25
CA PHE A 647 27.59 43.10 -20.74
C PHE A 647 27.76 44.55 -20.29
N ASN A 648 28.97 44.94 -19.92
CA ASN A 648 29.33 46.33 -19.65
C ASN A 648 30.13 46.87 -20.84
N VAL A 649 29.65 47.95 -21.47
CA VAL A 649 30.42 48.74 -22.43
C VAL A 649 31.25 49.74 -21.61
N PRO A 650 32.57 49.57 -21.52
CA PRO A 650 33.39 50.41 -20.66
C PRO A 650 33.57 51.81 -21.26
N SER A 651 33.69 52.80 -20.37
CA SER A 651 34.11 54.15 -20.72
C SER A 651 35.64 54.26 -20.66
N PRO A 652 36.31 54.99 -21.57
CA PRO A 652 37.74 55.28 -21.43
C PRO A 652 38.00 56.10 -20.15
N PRO A 653 39.20 56.04 -19.56
CA PRO A 653 39.56 56.89 -18.42
C PRO A 653 39.35 58.38 -18.77
N PRO A 654 38.81 59.21 -17.85
CA PRO A 654 38.52 60.61 -18.15
C PRO A 654 39.80 61.36 -18.54
N LEU A 655 39.74 62.15 -19.61
CA LEU A 655 40.83 63.02 -20.03
C LEU A 655 41.00 64.16 -19.02
N ASN A 656 42.08 64.11 -18.23
CA ASN A 656 42.42 65.09 -17.22
C ASN A 656 43.66 65.88 -17.63
N ALA A 657 43.49 67.18 -17.86
CA ALA A 657 44.57 68.08 -18.21
C ALA A 657 44.76 69.11 -17.08
N GLN A 658 45.94 69.08 -16.46
CA GLN A 658 46.31 69.98 -15.37
C GLN A 658 47.27 71.04 -15.91
N LEU A 659 46.81 72.30 -15.91
CA LEU A 659 47.57 73.44 -16.41
C LEU A 659 48.32 74.15 -15.27
N THR A 660 49.55 74.58 -15.54
CA THR A 660 50.37 75.42 -14.66
C THR A 660 50.87 76.66 -15.42
N PRO A 661 50.24 77.84 -15.23
CA PRO A 661 50.68 79.10 -15.83
C PRO A 661 51.79 79.79 -15.02
N VAL A 662 52.60 80.58 -15.70
CA VAL A 662 53.62 81.50 -15.15
C VAL A 662 53.33 82.90 -15.71
N ASP A 663 53.07 83.85 -14.82
CA ASP A 663 52.75 85.24 -15.15
C ASP A 663 53.93 85.96 -15.82
N ALA A 664 53.65 87.03 -16.58
CA ALA A 664 54.67 87.84 -17.24
C ALA A 664 55.51 88.63 -16.20
N SER A 665 56.80 88.80 -16.46
CA SER A 665 57.75 89.36 -15.47
C SER A 665 57.59 90.85 -15.23
N CYS A 666 57.21 91.60 -16.26
CA CYS A 666 57.07 93.06 -16.27
C CYS A 666 55.81 93.49 -17.02
N ALA A 667 55.24 94.63 -16.62
CA ALA A 667 54.12 95.23 -17.34
C ALA A 667 54.46 95.47 -18.82
N GLY A 668 53.62 94.96 -19.73
CA GLY A 668 53.78 95.09 -21.17
C GLY A 668 54.81 94.16 -21.80
N VAL A 669 55.43 93.25 -21.03
CA VAL A 669 56.32 92.21 -21.54
C VAL A 669 55.52 90.93 -21.77
N CYS A 670 55.82 90.22 -22.85
CA CYS A 670 55.16 88.97 -23.23
C CYS A 670 56.12 87.79 -23.03
N ASP A 671 56.52 87.54 -21.79
CA ASP A 671 57.42 86.45 -21.40
C ASP A 671 56.76 85.44 -20.46
N GLY A 672 55.44 85.53 -20.26
CA GLY A 672 54.67 84.52 -19.55
C GLY A 672 54.69 83.17 -20.26
N GLU A 673 54.46 82.10 -19.50
CA GLU A 673 54.50 80.72 -19.98
C GLU A 673 53.30 79.92 -19.44
N ALA A 674 52.94 78.83 -20.10
CA ALA A 674 51.99 77.87 -19.58
C ALA A 674 52.40 76.46 -19.96
N SER A 675 52.35 75.54 -19.02
CA SER A 675 52.60 74.11 -19.26
C SER A 675 51.39 73.28 -18.85
N VAL A 676 51.13 72.19 -19.56
CA VAL A 676 50.05 71.24 -19.22
C VAL A 676 50.61 69.83 -19.05
N THR A 677 50.14 69.14 -18.03
CA THR A 677 50.31 67.69 -17.89
C THR A 677 48.97 67.00 -18.12
N VAL A 678 48.92 66.04 -19.03
CA VAL A 678 47.70 65.31 -19.41
C VAL A 678 47.78 63.87 -18.92
N SER A 679 46.69 63.35 -18.37
CA SER A 679 46.52 61.96 -17.94
C SER A 679 45.12 61.48 -18.30
N GLY A 680 44.93 60.16 -18.43
CA GLY A 680 43.67 59.57 -18.91
C GLY A 680 43.45 59.76 -20.42
N GLY A 681 42.27 59.42 -20.93
CA GLY A 681 42.01 59.32 -22.38
C GLY A 681 42.91 58.31 -23.10
N THR A 682 42.89 58.35 -24.43
CA THR A 682 43.71 57.51 -25.31
C THR A 682 45.02 58.22 -25.68
N PRO A 683 46.21 57.67 -25.35
CA PRO A 683 47.49 58.32 -25.59
C PRO A 683 47.70 58.76 -27.05
N GLY A 684 48.18 59.99 -27.23
CA GLY A 684 48.36 60.63 -28.54
C GLY A 684 47.71 62.01 -28.59
N TYR A 685 47.99 62.83 -27.57
CA TYR A 685 47.29 64.10 -27.37
C TYR A 685 47.70 65.18 -28.36
N THR A 686 46.74 66.01 -28.74
CA THR A 686 46.91 67.22 -29.54
C THR A 686 46.58 68.45 -28.68
N TYR A 687 47.32 69.53 -28.90
CA TYR A 687 47.23 70.76 -28.10
C TYR A 687 46.92 71.96 -28.99
N LEU A 688 45.80 72.61 -28.74
CA LEU A 688 45.40 73.84 -29.43
C LEU A 688 45.22 74.98 -28.44
N TRP A 689 46.17 75.91 -28.51
CA TRP A 689 46.20 77.11 -27.67
C TRP A 689 45.52 78.26 -28.41
N ALA A 690 44.68 79.03 -27.70
CA ALA A 690 44.00 80.20 -28.24
C ALA A 690 44.07 81.40 -27.27
N PRO A 691 44.25 82.64 -27.76
CA PRO A 691 44.62 83.01 -29.14
C PRO A 691 45.97 82.38 -29.56
N ASN A 692 46.35 82.49 -30.84
CA ASN A 692 47.55 81.83 -31.36
C ASN A 692 48.82 82.28 -30.60
N VAL A 693 49.58 81.31 -30.09
CA VAL A 693 50.78 81.50 -29.24
C VAL A 693 51.94 80.64 -29.73
N ASN A 694 53.15 80.95 -29.27
CA ASN A 694 54.30 80.08 -29.53
C ASN A 694 54.19 78.79 -28.71
N GLY A 695 54.39 77.63 -29.33
CA GLY A 695 54.22 76.32 -28.68
C GLY A 695 52.98 75.53 -29.13
N GLN A 696 52.27 76.01 -30.16
CA GLN A 696 51.13 75.32 -30.77
C GLN A 696 51.45 73.84 -31.12
N GLY A 697 50.55 72.92 -30.77
CA GLY A 697 50.74 71.48 -30.95
C GLY A 697 51.61 70.81 -29.88
N THR A 698 52.11 71.56 -28.90
CA THR A 698 52.94 71.03 -27.80
C THR A 698 52.30 71.32 -26.43
N PRO A 699 52.67 70.58 -25.36
CA PRO A 699 52.14 70.81 -24.02
C PRO A 699 52.65 72.10 -23.34
N ASN A 700 53.51 72.87 -24.00
CA ASN A 700 54.07 74.11 -23.45
C ASN A 700 53.79 75.28 -24.39
N ALA A 701 53.29 76.38 -23.86
CA ALA A 701 53.15 77.65 -24.55
C ALA A 701 54.07 78.70 -23.91
N THR A 702 54.70 79.53 -24.73
CA THR A 702 55.66 80.55 -24.28
C THR A 702 55.40 81.88 -24.96
N GLY A 703 55.94 82.96 -24.41
CA GLY A 703 55.81 84.29 -24.97
C GLY A 703 54.40 84.88 -24.78
N LEU A 704 53.73 84.53 -23.69
CA LEU A 704 52.36 84.93 -23.39
C LEU A 704 52.36 86.34 -22.78
N CYS A 705 51.62 87.26 -23.39
CA CYS A 705 51.30 88.55 -22.79
C CYS A 705 50.21 88.38 -21.71
N ALA A 706 50.04 89.36 -20.83
CA ALA A 706 48.90 89.37 -19.90
C ALA A 706 47.55 89.31 -20.65
N GLY A 707 46.67 88.41 -20.24
CA GLY A 707 45.40 88.17 -20.91
C GLY A 707 44.77 86.81 -20.63
N ASN A 708 43.61 86.57 -21.24
CA ASN A 708 42.88 85.31 -21.13
C ASN A 708 43.27 84.38 -22.28
N TYR A 709 43.53 83.12 -21.95
CA TYR A 709 43.89 82.06 -22.89
C TYR A 709 43.02 80.84 -22.67
N THR A 710 42.87 80.03 -23.71
CA THR A 710 42.29 78.70 -23.62
C THR A 710 43.21 77.67 -24.22
N LEU A 711 43.16 76.45 -23.69
CA LEU A 711 43.83 75.28 -24.21
C LEU A 711 42.77 74.20 -24.46
N LEU A 712 42.62 73.78 -25.71
CA LEU A 712 41.90 72.58 -26.08
C LEU A 712 42.90 71.43 -26.18
N VAL A 713 42.72 70.40 -25.35
CA VAL A 713 43.47 69.16 -25.41
C VAL A 713 42.55 68.08 -25.96
N ALA A 714 42.92 67.43 -27.06
CA ALA A 714 42.19 66.26 -27.57
C ALA A 714 43.09 65.03 -27.56
N ASP A 715 42.55 63.87 -27.24
CA ASP A 715 43.26 62.59 -27.26
C ASP A 715 43.31 61.96 -28.67
N ALA A 716 43.89 60.76 -28.81
CA ALA A 716 44.03 60.11 -30.12
C ALA A 716 42.69 59.68 -30.75
N ASN A 717 41.63 59.51 -29.95
CA ASN A 717 40.29 59.17 -30.42
C ASN A 717 39.46 60.44 -30.70
N GLY A 718 39.99 61.62 -30.44
CA GLY A 718 39.31 62.90 -30.63
C GLY A 718 38.46 63.34 -29.45
N CYS A 719 38.56 62.69 -28.29
CA CYS A 719 37.91 63.14 -27.07
C CYS A 719 38.65 64.36 -26.55
N ASP A 720 37.95 65.46 -26.27
CA ASP A 720 38.57 66.74 -25.93
C ASP A 720 38.17 67.33 -24.57
N THR A 721 39.01 68.23 -24.08
CA THR A 721 38.74 69.05 -22.90
C THR A 721 39.28 70.46 -23.11
N LEU A 722 38.49 71.46 -22.73
CA LEU A 722 38.82 72.87 -22.89
C LEU A 722 39.12 73.48 -21.51
N ILE A 723 40.34 73.98 -21.33
CA ILE A 723 40.79 74.69 -20.14
C ILE A 723 40.89 76.17 -20.44
N ALA A 724 40.31 77.01 -19.60
CA ALA A 724 40.52 78.46 -19.63
C ALA A 724 41.48 78.89 -18.51
N PHE A 725 42.39 79.81 -18.80
CA PHE A 725 43.35 80.36 -17.84
C PHE A 725 43.71 81.81 -18.15
N VAL A 726 44.41 82.44 -17.22
CA VAL A 726 44.83 83.84 -17.32
C VAL A 726 46.33 83.93 -17.05
N ILE A 727 47.03 84.73 -17.84
CA ILE A 727 48.38 85.21 -17.55
C ILE A 727 48.23 86.63 -17.02
N ASN A 728 48.76 86.89 -15.83
CA ASN A 728 48.77 88.21 -15.22
C ASN A 728 50.11 88.91 -15.50
N GLU A 729 50.16 90.21 -15.25
CA GLU A 729 51.39 91.01 -15.21
C GLU A 729 51.40 91.89 -13.95
N PRO A 730 52.57 92.26 -13.42
CA PRO A 730 52.64 93.25 -12.33
C PRO A 730 52.15 94.63 -12.81
N PRO A 731 51.67 95.51 -11.91
CA PRO A 731 51.34 96.89 -12.29
C PRO A 731 52.55 97.61 -12.90
N PRO A 732 52.38 98.59 -13.81
CA PRO A 732 53.50 99.36 -14.36
C PRO A 732 54.29 100.12 -13.28
N LEU A 733 55.61 100.23 -13.45
CA LEU A 733 56.46 101.09 -12.60
C LEU A 733 56.11 102.57 -12.81
N VAL A 734 55.73 103.25 -11.74
CA VAL A 734 55.38 104.69 -11.71
C VAL A 734 56.32 105.41 -10.75
N VAL A 735 56.88 106.54 -11.20
CA VAL A 735 57.82 107.37 -10.44
C VAL A 735 57.23 108.76 -10.23
N THR A 736 57.21 109.22 -8.98
CA THR A 736 56.81 110.59 -8.62
C THR A 736 58.05 111.37 -8.15
N PRO A 737 58.60 112.30 -8.97
CA PRO A 737 59.80 113.06 -8.62
C PRO A 737 59.51 114.28 -7.72
N SER A 738 60.47 114.66 -6.88
CA SER A 738 60.48 115.92 -6.11
C SER A 738 61.91 116.44 -5.98
N GLN A 739 62.13 117.76 -6.07
CA GLN A 739 63.47 118.36 -5.97
C GLN A 739 63.47 119.75 -5.31
N THR A 740 64.62 120.14 -4.79
CA THR A 740 64.93 121.50 -4.31
C THR A 740 66.23 122.01 -4.94
N ASP A 741 66.24 123.27 -5.36
CA ASP A 741 67.40 123.94 -5.96
C ASP A 741 68.41 124.42 -4.89
N VAL A 742 69.62 124.86 -5.31
CA VAL A 742 70.66 125.32 -4.37
C VAL A 742 70.36 126.71 -3.78
N THR A 743 70.77 126.97 -2.53
CA THR A 743 70.41 128.21 -1.80
C THR A 743 71.35 129.39 -2.04
N CYS A 744 72.59 129.14 -2.46
CA CYS A 744 73.63 130.15 -2.73
C CYS A 744 74.56 129.68 -3.85
N GLY A 745 75.15 130.59 -4.64
CA GLY A 745 75.85 130.29 -5.91
C GLY A 745 77.13 129.44 -5.83
N SER A 746 77.43 128.89 -4.65
CA SER A 746 78.54 127.96 -4.41
C SER A 746 78.16 126.84 -3.44
N ALA A 747 76.90 126.78 -2.99
CA ALA A 747 76.39 125.71 -2.16
C ALA A 747 75.93 124.55 -3.05
N CYS A 748 76.18 123.33 -2.61
CA CYS A 748 75.61 122.11 -3.19
C CYS A 748 74.62 121.54 -2.19
N ASP A 749 73.54 122.27 -1.90
CA ASP A 749 72.51 121.89 -0.94
C ASP A 749 71.15 121.58 -1.60
N GLY A 750 71.15 121.39 -2.92
CA GLY A 750 70.00 120.89 -3.66
C GLY A 750 69.68 119.44 -3.31
N THR A 751 68.44 119.03 -3.50
CA THR A 751 67.99 117.65 -3.24
C THR A 751 67.11 117.15 -4.38
N ALA A 752 67.12 115.84 -4.62
CA ALA A 752 66.19 115.16 -5.53
C ALA A 752 65.68 113.89 -4.85
N SER A 753 64.42 113.53 -5.05
CA SER A 753 63.80 112.36 -4.45
C SER A 753 62.78 111.74 -5.40
N VAL A 754 62.62 110.42 -5.31
CA VAL A 754 61.62 109.66 -6.06
C VAL A 754 60.75 108.82 -5.12
N ALA A 755 59.43 108.90 -5.28
CA ALA A 755 58.51 107.91 -4.73
C ALA A 755 58.08 106.94 -5.85
N VAL A 756 58.30 105.65 -5.65
CA VAL A 756 58.01 104.59 -6.65
C VAL A 756 56.78 103.80 -6.22
N SER A 757 55.87 103.55 -7.15
CA SER A 757 54.73 102.64 -6.99
C SER A 757 54.57 101.74 -8.22
N GLY A 758 53.94 100.58 -8.06
CA GLY A 758 53.86 99.55 -9.12
C GLY A 758 55.18 98.80 -9.36
N GLY A 759 55.23 97.87 -10.29
CA GLY A 759 56.30 96.87 -10.42
C GLY A 759 56.30 95.83 -9.30
N ALA A 760 57.32 94.97 -9.30
CA ALA A 760 57.55 94.01 -8.22
C ALA A 760 58.32 94.67 -7.04
N PRO A 761 57.78 94.65 -5.81
CA PRO A 761 58.43 95.30 -4.66
C PRO A 761 59.87 94.82 -4.42
N GLY A 762 60.80 95.76 -4.23
CA GLY A 762 62.23 95.48 -4.04
C GLY A 762 63.11 96.34 -4.94
N TYR A 763 62.83 97.65 -4.99
CA TYR A 763 63.46 98.56 -5.94
C TYR A 763 64.92 98.86 -5.59
N THR A 764 65.75 98.97 -6.61
CA THR A 764 67.13 99.46 -6.54
C THR A 764 67.23 100.78 -7.30
N TYR A 765 68.09 101.68 -6.81
CA TYR A 765 68.23 103.05 -7.33
C TYR A 765 69.67 103.31 -7.75
N LEU A 766 69.87 103.72 -9.00
CA LEU A 766 71.19 104.08 -9.53
C LEU A 766 71.17 105.52 -10.06
N TRP A 767 71.76 106.43 -9.29
CA TRP A 767 71.88 107.85 -9.63
C TRP A 767 73.08 108.15 -10.52
N THR A 768 72.92 109.05 -11.48
CA THR A 768 73.95 109.52 -12.43
C THR A 768 73.90 111.06 -12.57
N PRO A 769 75.02 111.79 -12.39
CA PRO A 769 76.31 111.34 -11.86
C PRO A 769 76.17 110.79 -10.42
N ASN A 770 77.24 110.21 -9.86
CA ASN A 770 77.19 109.66 -8.50
C ASN A 770 76.92 110.77 -7.47
N VAL A 771 75.96 110.55 -6.57
CA VAL A 771 75.45 111.52 -5.59
C VAL A 771 75.54 110.98 -4.17
N THR A 772 75.50 111.88 -3.18
CA THR A 772 75.22 111.48 -1.80
C THR A 772 73.80 110.94 -1.72
N GLY A 773 73.61 109.69 -1.24
CA GLY A 773 72.32 109.00 -1.28
C GLY A 773 72.18 107.92 -2.37
N GLN A 774 73.28 107.55 -3.06
CA GLN A 774 73.31 106.44 -4.01
C GLN A 774 72.73 105.14 -3.43
N GLY A 775 71.98 104.39 -4.24
CA GLY A 775 71.28 103.18 -3.78
C GLY A 775 69.96 103.45 -3.04
N THR A 776 69.60 104.71 -2.80
CA THR A 776 68.37 105.10 -2.10
C THR A 776 67.48 105.97 -2.99
N PRO A 777 66.16 106.12 -2.69
CA PRO A 777 65.26 106.98 -3.44
C PRO A 777 65.56 108.48 -3.30
N ASN A 778 66.46 108.89 -2.40
CA ASN A 778 66.75 110.29 -2.11
C ASN A 778 68.22 110.60 -2.40
N ALA A 779 68.46 111.65 -3.15
CA ALA A 779 69.77 112.21 -3.44
C ALA A 779 69.89 113.60 -2.81
N THR A 780 70.98 113.84 -2.09
CA THR A 780 71.27 115.10 -1.41
C THR A 780 72.63 115.64 -1.81
N ASP A 781 72.94 116.83 -1.34
CA ASP A 781 74.18 117.56 -1.63
C ASP A 781 74.41 117.83 -3.13
N LEU A 782 73.32 118.08 -3.86
CA LEU A 782 73.35 118.25 -5.29
C LEU A 782 73.76 119.68 -5.65
N CYS A 783 74.84 119.83 -6.39
CA CYS A 783 75.20 121.09 -7.04
C CYS A 783 74.27 121.34 -8.24
N ALA A 784 74.17 122.59 -8.71
CA ALA A 784 73.43 122.91 -9.92
C ALA A 784 73.90 122.07 -11.13
N GLY A 785 72.97 121.44 -11.84
CA GLY A 785 73.29 120.53 -12.95
C GLY A 785 72.25 119.43 -13.20
N PRO A 786 72.45 118.60 -14.24
CA PRO A 786 71.57 117.49 -14.57
C PRO A 786 71.88 116.25 -13.71
N TYR A 787 70.83 115.57 -13.24
CA TYR A 787 70.92 114.28 -12.58
C TYR A 787 69.83 113.33 -13.12
N SER A 788 70.05 112.03 -13.04
CA SER A 788 69.03 111.03 -13.30
C SER A 788 69.14 109.86 -12.33
N VAL A 789 68.05 109.12 -12.15
CA VAL A 789 68.00 107.88 -11.40
C VAL A 789 67.36 106.79 -12.25
N LEU A 790 68.07 105.68 -12.41
CA LEU A 790 67.53 104.42 -12.93
C LEU A 790 66.97 103.62 -11.75
N ILE A 791 65.68 103.38 -11.74
CA ILE A 791 65.01 102.51 -10.79
C ILE A 791 64.82 101.15 -11.44
N THR A 792 65.24 100.09 -10.76
CA THR A 792 64.99 98.70 -11.19
C THR A 792 64.20 97.97 -10.11
N ASP A 793 63.12 97.29 -10.46
CA ASP A 793 62.32 96.51 -9.51
C ASP A 793 62.90 95.11 -9.25
N ALA A 794 62.24 94.31 -8.41
CA ALA A 794 62.74 92.97 -8.04
C ALA A 794 62.75 91.95 -9.21
N ASN A 795 61.94 92.18 -10.25
CA ASN A 795 61.88 91.33 -11.44
C ASN A 795 62.84 91.81 -12.55
N GLY A 796 63.59 92.91 -12.30
CA GLY A 796 64.54 93.47 -13.27
C GLY A 796 63.92 94.50 -14.22
N CYS A 797 62.66 94.90 -14.02
CA CYS A 797 61.99 95.92 -14.81
C CYS A 797 62.56 97.31 -14.47
N THR A 798 62.87 98.14 -15.47
CA THR A 798 63.57 99.42 -15.25
C THR A 798 62.78 100.65 -15.70
N ILE A 799 62.87 101.75 -14.94
CA ILE A 799 62.40 103.09 -15.34
C ILE A 799 63.44 104.15 -14.97
N THR A 800 63.69 105.14 -15.85
CA THR A 800 64.65 106.22 -15.59
C THR A 800 63.92 107.55 -15.39
N GLN A 801 64.26 108.27 -14.32
CA GLN A 801 63.75 109.62 -14.03
C GLN A 801 64.89 110.64 -14.07
N ALA A 802 64.68 111.77 -14.75
CA ALA A 802 65.64 112.87 -14.83
C ALA A 802 65.25 114.05 -13.91
N PHE A 803 66.26 114.79 -13.47
CA PHE A 803 66.22 115.96 -12.60
C PHE A 803 67.16 117.06 -13.13
N THR A 804 66.89 118.32 -12.81
CA THR A 804 67.78 119.44 -13.13
C THR A 804 67.76 120.43 -11.97
N ILE A 805 68.86 120.50 -11.22
CA ILE A 805 69.02 121.38 -10.05
C ILE A 805 69.50 122.76 -10.54
N LEU A 806 68.81 123.83 -10.15
CA LEU A 806 69.11 125.22 -10.58
C LEU A 806 70.01 125.96 -9.58
N ASP A 807 70.72 127.00 -10.05
CA ASP A 807 71.65 127.84 -9.28
C ASP A 807 70.99 129.08 -8.61
N ALA A 808 71.63 129.68 -7.61
CA ALA A 808 71.12 130.84 -6.86
C ALA A 808 71.43 132.21 -7.51
N VAL A 809 70.55 133.20 -7.32
CA VAL A 809 70.62 134.53 -8.01
C VAL A 809 71.54 135.55 -7.26
N PRO A 810 72.50 136.25 -7.93
CA PRO A 810 73.43 137.21 -7.29
C PRO A 810 72.85 138.60 -6.91
N LEU A 811 73.54 139.36 -6.02
CA LEU A 811 73.15 140.69 -5.48
C LEU A 811 74.00 141.85 -6.08
N GLU A 812 73.38 142.97 -6.49
CA GLU A 812 74.07 144.14 -7.08
C GLU A 812 73.75 145.49 -6.40
N VAL A 813 74.75 146.40 -6.36
CA VAL A 813 74.67 147.77 -5.80
C VAL A 813 75.11 148.81 -6.82
N SER A 814 74.32 149.89 -6.99
CA SER A 814 74.61 150.97 -7.94
C SER A 814 74.40 152.36 -7.32
N LEU A 815 75.20 153.34 -7.76
CA LEU A 815 75.27 154.70 -7.21
C LEU A 815 74.84 155.71 -8.27
N GLN A 816 73.91 156.62 -7.94
CA GLN A 816 73.40 157.63 -8.86
C GLN A 816 73.64 159.04 -8.31
N VAL A 817 74.28 159.89 -9.11
CA VAL A 817 74.60 161.28 -8.77
C VAL A 817 73.87 162.20 -9.73
N LEU A 818 73.15 163.20 -9.21
CA LEU A 818 72.62 164.31 -9.98
C LEU A 818 73.51 165.53 -9.74
N PRO A 819 74.23 166.04 -10.77
CA PRO A 819 75.06 167.22 -10.64
C PRO A 819 74.21 168.47 -10.35
N ALA A 820 74.83 169.49 -9.75
CA ALA A 820 74.19 170.77 -9.45
C ALA A 820 73.69 171.48 -10.73
N SER A 821 72.59 172.22 -10.63
CA SER A 821 71.90 172.82 -11.79
C SER A 821 72.68 173.96 -12.46
N CYS A 822 73.61 174.61 -11.75
CA CYS A 822 74.48 175.67 -12.24
C CYS A 822 75.86 175.65 -11.53
N PRO A 823 76.93 176.21 -12.11
CA PRO A 823 78.15 176.53 -11.36
C PRO A 823 77.81 177.39 -10.13
N ASP A 824 78.34 177.02 -8.97
CA ASP A 824 78.14 177.66 -7.65
C ASP A 824 76.76 177.52 -6.98
N ALA A 825 75.82 176.74 -7.57
CA ALA A 825 74.61 176.31 -6.87
C ALA A 825 74.86 175.03 -6.06
N CYS A 826 74.42 174.98 -4.80
CA CYS A 826 74.60 173.82 -3.89
C CYS A 826 73.39 172.87 -3.86
N ASP A 827 72.86 172.49 -5.01
CA ASP A 827 71.60 171.70 -5.14
C ASP A 827 71.76 170.28 -5.73
N GLY A 828 72.99 169.81 -5.96
CA GLY A 828 73.25 168.42 -6.38
C GLY A 828 72.84 167.39 -5.31
N SER A 829 72.46 166.19 -5.74
CA SER A 829 72.08 165.08 -4.85
C SER A 829 72.71 163.75 -5.26
N ALA A 830 72.91 162.83 -4.31
CA ALA A 830 73.40 161.47 -4.57
C ALA A 830 72.52 160.44 -3.83
N GLY A 831 72.18 159.34 -4.50
CA GLY A 831 71.42 158.21 -3.97
C GLY A 831 72.07 156.86 -4.31
N VAL A 832 71.81 155.83 -3.48
CA VAL A 832 72.29 154.44 -3.68
C VAL A 832 71.08 153.53 -3.87
N PHE A 833 71.12 152.65 -4.88
CA PHE A 833 70.13 151.59 -5.11
C PHE A 833 70.77 150.22 -4.89
N VAL A 834 70.05 149.31 -4.23
CA VAL A 834 70.42 147.89 -4.04
C VAL A 834 69.30 147.04 -4.63
N THR A 835 69.64 146.15 -5.57
CA THR A 835 68.69 145.19 -6.18
C THR A 835 69.31 143.81 -6.25
N GLY A 836 68.54 142.78 -5.89
CA GLY A 836 69.01 141.41 -5.73
C GLY A 836 69.38 141.07 -4.28
N GLY A 837 69.52 139.76 -3.99
CA GLY A 837 69.69 139.14 -2.68
C GLY A 837 68.48 139.21 -1.74
N GLY A 838 68.31 138.15 -0.94
CA GLY A 838 67.21 138.00 0.02
C GLY A 838 67.27 138.97 1.21
N THR A 839 66.20 138.99 2.00
CA THR A 839 65.96 139.89 3.14
C THR A 839 67.14 139.99 4.12
N LEU A 840 67.89 141.10 4.13
CA LEU A 840 68.68 141.52 5.29
C LEU A 840 68.82 143.07 5.39
N HIS A 841 68.74 143.59 6.62
CA HIS A 841 68.74 145.02 6.98
C HIS A 841 70.12 145.68 6.82
N VAL A 842 70.21 146.82 6.11
CA VAL A 842 71.46 147.61 5.96
C VAL A 842 71.34 148.96 6.69
N ARG A 843 72.31 149.33 7.54
CA ARG A 843 72.52 150.69 8.08
C ARG A 843 73.59 151.41 7.25
N LEU A 844 73.28 152.55 6.65
CA LEU A 844 74.23 153.41 5.91
C LEU A 844 74.57 154.67 6.72
N ALA A 845 75.85 155.02 6.79
CA ALA A 845 76.35 156.31 7.28
C ALA A 845 77.20 156.94 6.17
N ALA A 846 76.84 158.14 5.68
CA ALA A 846 77.59 158.85 4.66
C ALA A 846 77.91 160.29 5.11
N THR A 847 79.15 160.73 4.93
CA THR A 847 79.58 162.13 5.03
C THR A 847 80.23 162.52 3.71
N ALA A 848 79.74 163.58 3.05
CA ALA A 848 80.34 164.12 1.82
C ALA A 848 81.06 165.43 2.13
N ARG A 849 82.32 165.57 1.70
CA ARG A 849 83.06 166.84 1.68
C ARG A 849 83.18 167.31 0.23
N TRP A 850 82.66 168.49 -0.08
CA TRP A 850 82.85 169.16 -1.37
C TRP A 850 84.00 170.17 -1.22
N ARG A 851 84.93 170.23 -2.19
CA ARG A 851 85.96 171.29 -2.28
C ARG A 851 85.85 171.97 -3.64
N THR A 852 85.57 173.27 -3.65
CA THR A 852 85.93 174.17 -4.74
C THR A 852 86.72 175.34 -4.15
N GLY A 853 87.65 175.88 -4.94
CA GLY A 853 88.82 176.63 -4.45
C GLY A 853 88.59 177.94 -3.72
N HIS A 854 87.37 178.49 -3.61
CA HIS A 854 87.06 179.66 -2.78
C HIS A 854 85.55 179.69 -2.42
N THR A 855 85.23 179.75 -1.12
CA THR A 855 83.90 179.80 -0.44
C THR A 855 83.27 178.44 -0.04
N GLU A 856 83.18 178.15 1.27
CA GLU A 856 82.55 176.95 1.85
C GLU A 856 81.03 177.16 2.09
N CYS A 857 80.18 176.32 1.49
CA CYS A 857 78.76 176.20 1.83
C CYS A 857 78.54 174.96 2.71
N HIS A 858 78.06 175.16 3.95
CA HIS A 858 77.66 174.09 4.86
C HIS A 858 76.13 173.95 4.89
N GLY A 859 75.61 172.77 4.56
CA GLY A 859 74.21 172.40 4.75
C GLY A 859 74.05 170.88 4.96
N PRO A 860 73.23 170.42 5.91
CA PRO A 860 73.04 168.99 6.19
C PRO A 860 72.16 168.30 5.13
N LEU A 861 72.63 167.14 4.62
CA LEU A 861 71.89 166.27 3.69
C LEU A 861 70.73 165.56 4.39
N ARG A 862 69.52 165.64 3.82
CA ARG A 862 68.37 164.79 4.18
C ARG A 862 68.24 163.64 3.18
N THR A 863 68.31 162.41 3.68
CA THR A 863 68.05 161.17 2.93
C THR A 863 66.58 160.76 3.04
N SER A 864 65.87 160.53 1.93
CA SER A 864 64.59 159.80 1.92
C SER A 864 64.60 158.72 0.84
N LEU A 865 64.26 157.48 1.23
CA LEU A 865 64.15 156.31 0.34
C LEU A 865 62.75 156.26 -0.31
N HIS A 866 62.70 155.91 -1.60
CA HIS A 866 61.49 155.50 -2.32
C HIS A 866 61.79 154.23 -3.14
N PRO A 867 61.09 153.09 -2.94
CA PRO A 867 61.23 151.93 -3.82
C PRO A 867 60.29 152.05 -5.03
N ALA A 868 60.85 151.95 -6.23
CA ALA A 868 60.11 151.83 -7.50
C ALA A 868 59.89 150.35 -7.86
N HIS A 869 58.68 150.07 -8.34
CA HIS A 869 58.12 148.79 -8.74
C HIS A 869 58.74 148.17 -10.01
N HIS A 870 58.96 146.85 -10.00
CA HIS A 870 58.78 146.01 -11.18
C HIS A 870 57.86 144.82 -10.86
N ARG A 871 56.86 144.61 -11.71
CA ARG A 871 55.90 143.51 -11.67
C ARG A 871 56.46 142.31 -12.44
N CYS A 872 56.42 141.11 -11.84
CA CYS A 872 55.94 139.91 -12.52
C CYS A 872 55.23 139.00 -11.51
N ARG A 873 54.05 138.55 -11.93
CA ARG A 873 53.07 137.69 -11.25
C ARG A 873 53.65 136.27 -11.04
N GLY A 874 53.25 135.46 -10.07
CA GLY A 874 52.17 135.58 -9.12
C GLY A 874 52.35 134.56 -7.99
N LEU A 875 52.58 135.09 -6.79
CA LEU A 875 52.29 134.45 -5.51
C LEU A 875 51.60 135.55 -4.70
N ARG A 876 50.28 135.42 -4.50
CA ARG A 876 49.60 136.19 -3.46
C ARG A 876 49.99 135.55 -2.14
N TYR A 877 51.04 136.08 -1.52
CA TYR A 877 51.14 136.04 -0.06
C TYR A 877 50.10 136.97 0.53
N ALA A 878 49.49 136.49 1.60
CA ALA A 878 48.45 137.15 2.37
C ALA A 878 48.90 138.52 2.88
N HIS A 879 47.99 139.51 2.81
CA HIS A 879 48.00 140.60 3.76
C HIS A 879 46.78 140.45 4.67
N ARG A 880 47.02 139.94 5.89
CA ARG A 880 46.19 140.25 7.05
C ARG A 880 46.28 141.75 7.28
N LEU A 881 45.14 142.43 7.25
CA LEU A 881 44.91 143.64 8.02
C LEU A 881 43.72 143.35 8.94
N HIS A 882 43.96 143.64 10.21
CA HIS A 882 43.11 143.33 11.35
C HIS A 882 41.73 143.99 11.29
N GLY A 883 40.74 143.27 11.84
CA GLY A 883 39.43 143.75 12.28
C GLY A 883 38.31 142.96 11.61
N ALA A 884 37.36 142.28 12.25
CA ALA A 884 37.01 142.11 13.65
C ALA A 884 36.19 140.79 13.80
N ARG A 885 35.96 140.37 15.04
CA ARG A 885 35.36 139.10 15.51
C ARG A 885 33.94 138.79 15.02
N SER A 886 33.62 137.48 14.95
CA SER A 886 32.36 136.78 15.32
C SER A 886 32.09 135.61 14.34
N ALA A 887 32.53 134.37 14.59
CA ALA A 887 31.93 133.32 15.44
C ALA A 887 30.62 132.71 14.89
N ALA A 888 30.73 131.46 14.40
CA ALA A 888 29.77 130.35 14.38
C ALA A 888 30.12 129.41 13.20
N ASP A 889 30.01 128.09 13.20
CA ASP A 889 30.20 126.96 14.12
C ASP A 889 29.79 125.72 13.26
N HIS A 890 30.37 124.58 13.61
CA HIS A 890 30.42 123.22 13.05
C HIS A 890 29.44 122.61 12.02
N GLY A 891 30.02 121.62 11.30
CA GLY A 891 29.40 120.39 10.75
C GLY A 891 29.72 120.19 9.26
N GLY A 892 30.60 119.32 8.78
CA GLY A 892 30.98 117.96 9.23
C GLY A 892 29.81 116.99 8.96
N GLU A 893 29.89 115.95 8.13
CA GLU A 893 31.02 115.32 7.46
C GLU A 893 30.48 114.36 6.38
N HIS A 894 31.23 114.24 5.28
CA HIS A 894 30.94 113.39 4.13
C HIS A 894 31.90 112.19 4.14
N ARG A 895 31.35 111.03 3.72
CA ARG A 895 32.00 109.88 3.08
C ARG A 895 33.52 109.89 2.85
N LYS A 896 34.05 108.70 3.22
CA LYS A 896 35.09 107.85 2.60
C LYS A 896 36.52 108.04 3.06
#